data_AF-A0A6I4TYX7-F1
#
_entry.id   AF-A0A6I4TYX7-F1
#
_cell.length_a   1.000
_cell.length_b   1.000
_cell.length_c   1.000
_cell.angle_alpha   90.00
_cell.angle_beta   90.00
_cell.angle_gamma   90.00
#
_symmetry.space_group_name_H-M   'P 1'
#
loop_
_entity.id
_entity.type
_entity.pdbx_description
1 polymer ?
#
loop_
_entity_poly.entity_id
_entity_poly.type
_entity_poly.pdbx_seq_one_letter_code
_entity_poly.pdbx_strand_id
1 'polypeptide(L)'
;MIASRVHLAAALLAGTAGIVLPAVEAQAQGQGRTAGQTITIAAQPLDAAIRQLMAQTGVVVSYPADMSAGKRSAAVSGVASPVAALSRLLEGTGLSYRQTGGNSFTLEPAPAAAGNAVQLGTLRVEGSGDSAGAAGTAGDGDNDRAAAAIAPYRTPGSVAHVSREQIDRVPPTSTGDIFLSTPGVISAGNRNGQSLDLNIRGMQGMGRVATLIDGASQQTSMYRGYGGTSSRSFIDPDLIGGIDISKGPSAGAYGAGSMGGVVNMRTLVASDLVGEGNSFGVRVKAGIADNSQEPPAALTRTQRFERGGLTTDARNLSIAAAYRGDVFELVGSFVERRNGNYTAGTVGNDRTSLVSRTGVATEHPISLYGKGGEIFNTSRDTQSVLVKGTARFGNGHALELGYVRYDSVHGEEYPDGNNPFSQWSWIEQAALSDVVSNIYTAKYRWNPAGNDLIDLRAEAYISDVEDFWGAYNLRTESVTKGFDLWNTSLVGTGIGELALRYGGQYSVEDGSTRQDPAPIWGDNMTFDGVRKLGRVYANADLDLNDWARLSGGLSYEFFSTRGDNWRNTEELGLDGSRLNPRASFTLTPTDGIQIFASYSEGWRPATLRETLLDMDTLIRPNPSLRPEKSRNIEYGINVLQDGVLGNDRLQTKLVYFDNRYTDFIMREYGTSFGLETNYRTYTNIPQVHFRGVEASLDYNIGGWFLEGQVNYYTDVQFCAPTGENSFLPCGRFTSGEDYRSEAVPPKYSGAVTLGGRFFDDRLTLGARTVFAGKRAVGRQAVYGGSSVASEWNPYAVFDLFGSLDITDYVTVSASAENIANRFYLDALSRARTPSPGRLVRLSVTGRFGGPDRQRERAELPHQSRLGVFGKDWSGFYLGVASGYADASSDISVVTMAGAATQESKSFDDSGLSHVLLAGYNWQSASGLVLGVEGDFGLNTSKGSTNLISSETTSLANYKSVEAVYRSQNDWHGSLRGRIGQGFGRVLLYATGGLAIRRDDLQRDQFIGSSASPTPTRTAFRFSENDSRTHLGWVAGLGGQFAISDRWSVRGEYLRSDFGSKDYSFADARKGAIMDHVLRQNVLDPETGQYQLVETQVTGSASVVEGRVASRETVTQAIRIGFAYRF
;
A
#
# COMPACT_ATOMS: atom_id res chain seq x y z
N MET A 1 23.65 -5.08 28.97
CA MET A 1 22.39 -5.69 29.44
C MET A 1 22.00 -6.90 28.57
N ILE A 2 22.82 -7.95 28.55
CA ILE A 2 22.61 -9.16 27.71
C ILE A 2 22.14 -10.37 28.55
N ALA A 3 22.42 -10.36 29.87
CA ALA A 3 22.08 -11.46 30.77
C ALA A 3 20.61 -11.50 31.23
N SER A 4 19.86 -10.39 31.12
CA SER A 4 18.44 -10.32 31.53
C SER A 4 17.45 -10.80 30.45
N ARG A 5 17.91 -11.01 29.20
CA ARG A 5 17.06 -11.40 28.05
C ARG A 5 16.71 -12.90 28.01
N VAL A 6 17.45 -13.75 28.74
CA VAL A 6 17.24 -15.22 28.73
C VAL A 6 16.18 -15.66 29.75
N HIS A 7 15.91 -14.88 30.79
CA HIS A 7 15.04 -15.32 31.89
C HIS A 7 13.54 -15.17 31.62
N LEU A 8 13.11 -14.24 30.74
CA LEU A 8 11.68 -14.09 30.41
C LEU A 8 11.21 -15.13 29.37
N ALA A 9 12.06 -15.47 28.39
CA ALA A 9 11.80 -16.54 27.42
C ALA A 9 11.79 -17.92 28.11
N ALA A 10 12.70 -18.16 29.06
CA ALA A 10 12.71 -19.38 29.86
C ALA A 10 11.53 -19.47 30.85
N ALA A 11 11.05 -18.35 31.42
CA ALA A 11 9.89 -18.35 32.31
C ALA A 11 8.57 -18.64 31.59
N LEU A 12 8.40 -18.19 30.34
CA LEU A 12 7.23 -18.51 29.51
C LEU A 12 7.28 -19.94 28.93
N LEU A 13 8.47 -20.46 28.61
CA LEU A 13 8.66 -21.87 28.18
C LEU A 13 8.58 -22.87 29.34
N ALA A 14 9.03 -22.49 30.55
CA ALA A 14 8.95 -23.33 31.74
C ALA A 14 7.55 -23.29 32.40
N GLY A 15 6.79 -22.20 32.25
CA GLY A 15 5.40 -22.11 32.70
C GLY A 15 4.44 -23.03 31.92
N THR A 16 4.80 -23.43 30.70
CA THR A 16 4.01 -24.34 29.85
C THR A 16 4.35 -25.83 30.02
N ALA A 17 5.38 -26.19 30.78
CA ALA A 17 5.80 -27.59 30.97
C ALA A 17 5.23 -28.26 32.25
N GLY A 18 4.44 -27.54 33.06
CA GLY A 18 4.04 -27.97 34.41
C GLY A 18 2.58 -28.37 34.61
N ILE A 19 1.72 -28.37 33.58
CA ILE A 19 0.37 -28.93 33.69
C ILE A 19 0.39 -30.33 33.08
N VAL A 20 0.72 -31.31 33.92
CA VAL A 20 0.34 -32.70 33.69
C VAL A 20 -1.19 -32.73 33.79
N LEU A 21 -1.87 -32.60 32.65
CA LEU A 21 -3.27 -32.98 32.53
C LEU A 21 -3.33 -34.49 32.79
N PRO A 22 -4.16 -34.98 33.74
CA PRO A 22 -4.47 -36.39 33.76
C PRO A 22 -5.10 -36.74 32.41
N ALA A 23 -4.58 -37.78 31.77
CA ALA A 23 -5.21 -38.40 30.61
C ALA A 23 -6.61 -38.85 31.03
N VAL A 24 -7.61 -38.02 30.78
CA VAL A 24 -8.98 -38.48 30.70
C VAL A 24 -9.07 -39.21 29.37
N GLU A 25 -9.12 -40.54 29.44
CA GLU A 25 -9.57 -41.35 28.32
C GLU A 25 -10.96 -40.85 27.92
N ALA A 26 -11.00 -40.04 26.88
CA ALA A 26 -12.24 -39.71 26.21
C ALA A 26 -12.76 -41.02 25.59
N GLN A 27 -13.67 -41.68 26.31
CA GLN A 27 -14.55 -42.65 25.69
C GLN A 27 -15.20 -41.97 24.50
N ALA A 28 -14.89 -42.47 23.31
CA ALA A 28 -15.55 -42.10 22.07
C ALA A 28 -17.05 -42.43 22.20
N GLN A 29 -17.85 -41.45 22.61
CA GLN A 29 -19.28 -41.41 22.33
C GLN A 29 -19.45 -40.72 20.98
N GLY A 30 -20.09 -41.44 20.05
CA GLY A 30 -20.17 -41.08 18.65
C GLY A 30 -20.89 -39.75 18.37
N GLN A 31 -20.44 -39.11 17.29
CA GLN A 31 -21.19 -38.26 16.36
C GLN A 31 -22.36 -37.43 16.94
N GLY A 32 -22.07 -36.20 17.32
CA GLY A 32 -23.05 -35.11 17.37
C GLY A 32 -22.77 -34.08 16.28
N ARG A 33 -23.44 -34.21 15.12
CA ARG A 33 -23.62 -33.12 14.15
C ARG A 33 -24.20 -31.90 14.86
N THR A 34 -23.92 -30.69 14.37
CA THR A 34 -24.64 -29.45 14.72
C THR A 34 -26.12 -29.79 14.87
N ALA A 35 -26.64 -29.78 16.09
CA ALA A 35 -28.02 -30.15 16.32
C ALA A 35 -28.88 -29.02 15.75
N GLY A 36 -29.34 -29.16 14.51
CA GLY A 36 -30.65 -28.63 14.19
C GLY A 36 -31.59 -29.15 15.27
N GLN A 37 -32.29 -28.26 15.93
CA GLN A 37 -33.27 -28.67 16.92
C GLN A 37 -34.40 -29.35 16.15
N THR A 38 -34.98 -30.40 16.71
CA THR A 38 -36.18 -31.01 16.13
C THR A 38 -37.33 -30.04 16.35
N ILE A 39 -37.57 -29.19 15.36
CA ILE A 39 -38.64 -28.20 15.38
C ILE A 39 -39.84 -28.84 14.71
N THR A 40 -40.95 -28.94 15.45
CA THR A 40 -42.21 -29.46 14.93
C THR A 40 -43.30 -28.45 15.21
N ILE A 41 -43.72 -27.76 14.15
CA ILE A 41 -44.75 -26.73 14.14
C ILE A 41 -45.67 -27.03 12.97
N ALA A 42 -46.92 -27.39 13.26
CA ALA A 42 -47.93 -27.62 12.23
C ALA A 42 -48.38 -26.30 11.59
N ALA A 43 -48.90 -26.36 10.36
CA ALA A 43 -49.45 -25.19 9.68
C ALA A 43 -50.65 -24.61 10.45
N GLN A 44 -50.49 -23.42 11.01
CA GLN A 44 -51.46 -22.78 11.90
C GLN A 44 -51.48 -21.25 11.67
N PRO A 45 -52.35 -20.46 12.34
CA PRO A 45 -52.28 -19.00 12.24
C PRO A 45 -50.86 -18.52 12.52
N LEU A 46 -50.34 -17.63 11.67
CA LEU A 46 -48.92 -17.28 11.64
C LEU A 46 -48.41 -16.80 13.01
N ASP A 47 -49.23 -16.01 13.71
CA ASP A 47 -48.96 -15.52 15.06
C ASP A 47 -48.79 -16.63 16.11
N ALA A 48 -49.55 -17.73 16.00
CA ALA A 48 -49.40 -18.88 16.88
C ALA A 48 -48.13 -19.69 16.53
N ALA A 49 -47.82 -19.80 15.23
CA ALA A 49 -46.65 -20.52 14.75
C ALA A 49 -45.33 -19.84 15.15
N ILE A 50 -45.27 -18.50 15.04
CA ILE A 50 -44.09 -17.73 15.45
C ILE A 50 -43.91 -17.81 16.96
N ARG A 51 -44.98 -17.70 17.76
CA ARG A 51 -44.91 -17.91 19.22
C ARG A 51 -44.42 -19.30 19.60
N GLN A 52 -44.86 -20.33 18.88
CA GLN A 52 -44.38 -21.70 19.11
C GLN A 52 -42.90 -21.86 18.72
N LEU A 53 -42.44 -21.20 17.65
CA LEU A 53 -41.03 -21.20 17.27
C LEU A 53 -40.16 -20.51 18.33
N MET A 54 -40.58 -19.32 18.79
CA MET A 54 -39.89 -18.59 19.86
C MET A 54 -39.77 -19.46 21.12
N ALA A 55 -40.84 -20.17 21.48
CA ALA A 55 -40.85 -21.06 22.63
C ALA A 55 -39.96 -22.31 22.46
N GLN A 56 -39.86 -22.88 21.25
CA GLN A 56 -39.04 -24.08 21.00
C GLN A 56 -37.56 -23.79 20.84
N THR A 57 -37.19 -22.58 20.38
CA THR A 57 -35.82 -22.29 19.90
C THR A 57 -35.13 -21.13 20.62
N GLY A 58 -35.85 -20.33 21.40
CA GLY A 58 -35.30 -19.17 22.09
C GLY A 58 -34.99 -17.97 21.20
N VAL A 59 -35.46 -17.98 19.93
CA VAL A 59 -35.44 -16.78 19.09
C VAL A 59 -36.54 -15.81 19.52
N VAL A 60 -36.30 -14.52 19.31
CA VAL A 60 -37.27 -13.45 19.53
C VAL A 60 -37.70 -12.93 18.16
N VAL A 61 -39.00 -12.92 17.88
CA VAL A 61 -39.55 -12.39 16.62
C VAL A 61 -40.54 -11.27 16.96
N SER A 62 -40.24 -10.04 16.55
CA SER A 62 -41.08 -8.86 16.76
C SER A 62 -41.85 -8.49 15.50
N TYR A 63 -43.15 -8.17 15.63
CA TYR A 63 -43.98 -7.71 14.52
C TYR A 63 -45.27 -7.04 15.02
N PRO A 64 -45.80 -6.06 14.28
CA PRO A 64 -47.15 -5.54 14.47
C PRO A 64 -48.23 -6.62 14.25
N ALA A 65 -49.27 -6.67 15.08
CA ALA A 65 -50.26 -7.75 15.08
C ALA A 65 -51.03 -7.88 13.73
N ASP A 66 -51.24 -6.75 13.04
CA ASP A 66 -51.86 -6.65 11.72
C ASP A 66 -51.05 -7.36 10.61
N MET A 67 -49.72 -7.42 10.73
CA MET A 67 -48.89 -8.15 9.75
C MET A 67 -49.19 -9.65 9.73
N SER A 68 -49.49 -10.23 10.89
CA SER A 68 -49.79 -11.66 11.04
C SER A 68 -51.27 -12.01 10.87
N ALA A 69 -52.15 -11.00 10.88
CA ALA A 69 -53.60 -11.17 10.85
C ALA A 69 -54.07 -11.83 9.55
N GLY A 70 -54.86 -12.91 9.66
CA GLY A 70 -55.39 -13.65 8.51
C GLY A 70 -54.36 -14.50 7.75
N LYS A 71 -53.08 -14.49 8.13
CA LYS A 71 -52.01 -15.28 7.50
C LYS A 71 -51.82 -16.62 8.22
N ARG A 72 -51.47 -17.67 7.47
CA ARG A 72 -51.15 -19.00 8.01
C ARG A 72 -49.71 -19.37 7.67
N SER A 73 -49.00 -19.98 8.62
CA SER A 73 -47.65 -20.47 8.39
C SER A 73 -47.63 -21.76 7.58
N ALA A 74 -46.52 -22.04 6.89
CA ALA A 74 -46.24 -23.40 6.46
C ALA A 74 -45.94 -24.32 7.66
N ALA A 75 -45.94 -25.63 7.43
CA ALA A 75 -45.52 -26.60 8.45
C ALA A 75 -44.00 -26.75 8.44
N VAL A 76 -43.40 -26.81 9.63
CA VAL A 76 -41.98 -27.12 9.82
C VAL A 76 -41.88 -28.39 10.63
N SER A 77 -41.23 -29.41 10.07
CA SER A 77 -40.94 -30.66 10.76
C SER A 77 -39.54 -31.14 10.41
N GLY A 78 -38.77 -31.51 11.43
CA GLY A 78 -37.44 -32.08 11.29
C GLY A 78 -36.35 -31.21 11.93
N VAL A 79 -35.10 -31.61 11.68
CA VAL A 79 -33.89 -30.95 12.16
C VAL A 79 -33.69 -29.67 11.34
N ALA A 80 -33.87 -28.51 11.97
CA ALA A 80 -33.69 -27.20 11.33
C ALA A 80 -33.03 -26.20 12.29
N SER A 81 -32.29 -25.22 11.75
CA SER A 81 -31.89 -24.05 12.54
C SER A 81 -33.11 -23.15 12.78
N PRO A 82 -33.14 -22.35 13.87
CA PRO A 82 -34.26 -21.47 14.16
C PRO A 82 -34.58 -20.48 13.03
N VAL A 83 -33.54 -20.00 12.34
CA VAL A 83 -33.66 -19.12 11.15
C VAL A 83 -34.25 -19.86 9.96
N ALA A 84 -33.80 -21.09 9.69
CA ALA A 84 -34.37 -21.91 8.62
C ALA A 84 -35.84 -22.27 8.90
N ALA A 85 -36.19 -22.52 10.18
CA ALA A 85 -37.56 -22.75 10.60
C ALA A 85 -38.42 -21.49 10.47
N LEU A 86 -37.92 -20.31 10.87
CA LEU A 86 -38.62 -19.03 10.69
C LEU A 86 -38.87 -18.73 9.20
N SER A 87 -37.85 -18.92 8.37
CA SER A 87 -37.96 -18.75 6.91
C SER A 87 -39.07 -19.65 6.32
N ARG A 88 -39.07 -20.93 6.68
CA ARG A 88 -40.11 -21.88 6.24
C ARG A 88 -41.49 -21.52 6.77
N LEU A 89 -41.63 -21.08 8.04
CA LEU A 89 -42.92 -20.65 8.57
C LEU A 89 -43.52 -19.48 7.78
N LEU A 90 -42.67 -18.60 7.23
CA LEU A 90 -43.09 -17.41 6.49
C LEU A 90 -43.34 -17.66 5.00
N GLU A 91 -43.01 -18.84 4.47
CA GLU A 91 -43.30 -19.20 3.08
C GLU A 91 -44.79 -19.06 2.76
N GLY A 92 -45.10 -18.37 1.66
CA GLY A 92 -46.49 -18.13 1.22
C GLY A 92 -47.26 -17.08 2.01
N THR A 93 -46.66 -16.46 3.05
CA THR A 93 -47.31 -15.41 3.84
C THR A 93 -47.13 -14.01 3.24
N GLY A 94 -46.24 -13.84 2.26
CA GLY A 94 -45.86 -12.52 1.74
C GLY A 94 -45.17 -11.64 2.79
N LEU A 95 -44.56 -12.26 3.80
CA LEU A 95 -43.69 -11.61 4.78
C LEU A 95 -42.29 -12.21 4.69
N SER A 96 -41.30 -11.37 4.93
CA SER A 96 -39.90 -11.74 5.18
C SER A 96 -39.56 -11.41 6.64
N TYR A 97 -38.31 -11.62 7.01
CA TYR A 97 -37.79 -11.22 8.30
C TYR A 97 -36.44 -10.52 8.13
N ARG A 98 -36.21 -9.51 8.96
CA ARG A 98 -34.92 -8.85 9.13
C ARG A 98 -34.34 -9.25 10.47
N GLN A 99 -33.07 -9.65 10.50
CA GLN A 99 -32.39 -9.94 11.76
C GLN A 99 -32.01 -8.61 12.43
N THR A 100 -32.46 -8.42 13.67
CA THR A 100 -32.26 -7.21 14.48
C THR A 100 -31.34 -7.46 15.69
N GLY A 101 -30.86 -8.69 15.87
CA GLY A 101 -29.83 -9.09 16.84
C GLY A 101 -29.45 -10.57 16.69
N GLY A 102 -28.51 -11.08 17.50
CA GLY A 102 -28.00 -12.46 17.38
C GLY A 102 -29.10 -13.55 17.32
N ASN A 103 -30.14 -13.43 18.16
CA ASN A 103 -31.32 -14.31 18.17
C ASN A 103 -32.65 -13.55 17.97
N SER A 104 -32.61 -12.29 17.49
CA SER A 104 -33.79 -11.43 17.36
C SER A 104 -34.09 -11.09 15.90
N PHE A 105 -35.35 -11.21 15.51
CA PHE A 105 -35.86 -10.99 14.15
C PHE A 105 -37.07 -10.07 14.18
N THR A 106 -37.26 -9.27 13.14
CA THR A 106 -38.45 -8.43 12.95
C THR A 106 -39.11 -8.79 11.63
N LEU A 107 -40.43 -9.03 11.61
CA LEU A 107 -41.13 -9.31 10.35
C LEU A 107 -41.28 -8.04 9.52
N GLU A 108 -41.19 -8.21 8.21
CA GLU A 108 -41.41 -7.14 7.23
C GLU A 108 -42.17 -7.70 6.01
N PRO A 109 -42.82 -6.87 5.17
CA PRO A 109 -43.42 -7.35 3.93
C PRO A 109 -42.35 -7.95 3.01
N ALA A 110 -42.63 -9.12 2.42
CA ALA A 110 -41.70 -9.71 1.47
C ALA A 110 -41.59 -8.80 0.22
N PRO A 111 -40.39 -8.46 -0.26
CA PRO A 111 -40.22 -7.78 -1.53
C PRO A 111 -40.90 -8.57 -2.65
N ALA A 112 -41.46 -7.87 -3.65
CA ALA A 112 -42.04 -8.53 -4.81
C ALA A 112 -40.95 -9.36 -5.54
N ALA A 113 -41.01 -10.68 -5.40
CA ALA A 113 -40.00 -11.58 -5.91
C ALA A 113 -39.94 -11.57 -7.44
N ALA A 114 -38.83 -11.09 -8.00
CA ALA A 114 -38.39 -11.45 -9.34
C ALA A 114 -37.42 -12.63 -9.27
N GLY A 115 -37.96 -13.85 -9.15
CA GLY A 115 -37.27 -15.11 -9.46
C GLY A 115 -36.17 -15.60 -8.49
N ASN A 116 -36.44 -16.70 -7.77
CA ASN A 116 -35.53 -17.72 -7.20
C ASN A 116 -34.13 -17.31 -6.68
N ALA A 117 -33.97 -16.11 -6.10
CA ALA A 117 -32.81 -15.75 -5.30
C ALA A 117 -33.23 -15.66 -3.82
N VAL A 118 -32.54 -16.40 -2.94
CA VAL A 118 -32.65 -16.21 -1.49
C VAL A 118 -31.89 -14.92 -1.17
N GLN A 119 -32.63 -13.85 -0.89
CA GLN A 119 -32.07 -12.55 -0.54
C GLN A 119 -31.79 -12.54 0.97
N LEU A 120 -30.51 -12.51 1.35
CA LEU A 120 -30.09 -12.27 2.73
C LEU A 120 -30.53 -10.85 3.11
N GLY A 121 -31.29 -10.73 4.21
CA GLY A 121 -31.82 -9.47 4.72
C GLY A 121 -30.72 -8.42 4.86
N THR A 122 -31.08 -7.16 4.62
CA THR A 122 -30.15 -6.02 4.67
C THR A 122 -29.48 -5.93 6.04
N LEU A 123 -28.23 -6.38 6.13
CA LEU A 123 -27.36 -6.09 7.27
C LEU A 123 -26.99 -4.60 7.19
N ARG A 124 -27.57 -3.79 8.06
CA ARG A 124 -27.29 -2.35 8.17
C ARG A 124 -25.95 -2.19 8.90
N VAL A 125 -24.85 -2.08 8.15
CA VAL A 125 -23.60 -1.53 8.68
C VAL A 125 -23.91 -0.09 9.10
N GLU A 126 -23.63 0.28 10.36
CA GLU A 126 -23.78 1.65 10.87
C GLU A 126 -23.00 2.62 9.98
N GLY A 127 -23.70 3.16 8.99
CA GLY A 127 -23.17 3.82 7.81
C GLY A 127 -22.79 5.27 8.02
N SER A 128 -22.10 5.58 9.12
CA SER A 128 -21.19 6.71 9.07
C SER A 128 -20.21 6.41 7.94
N GLY A 129 -19.86 7.38 7.08
CA GLY A 129 -18.88 7.22 5.98
C GLY A 129 -17.44 6.91 6.45
N ASP A 130 -17.30 6.01 7.41
CA ASP A 130 -16.13 5.74 8.23
C ASP A 130 -16.21 4.32 8.81
N SER A 131 -15.28 3.45 8.42
CA SER A 131 -15.15 2.08 8.93
C SER A 131 -14.24 1.98 10.16
N ALA A 132 -13.40 2.99 10.42
CA ALA A 132 -12.36 2.91 11.45
C ALA A 132 -12.91 2.83 12.89
N GLY A 133 -14.13 3.33 13.13
CA GLY A 133 -14.85 3.25 14.42
C GLY A 133 -15.69 1.98 14.63
N ALA A 134 -15.90 1.18 13.59
CA ALA A 134 -16.61 -0.11 13.67
C ALA A 134 -15.68 -1.26 14.10
N ALA A 135 -14.38 -1.11 13.85
CA ALA A 135 -13.36 -2.16 13.95
C ALA A 135 -12.83 -2.49 15.36
N GLY A 136 -13.24 -1.72 16.37
CA GLY A 136 -12.63 -1.75 17.71
C GLY A 136 -13.32 -2.65 18.74
N THR A 137 -14.42 -3.33 18.41
CA THR A 137 -15.38 -3.81 19.42
C THR A 137 -15.24 -5.24 19.93
N ALA A 138 -15.43 -5.36 21.24
CA ALA A 138 -16.12 -6.49 21.86
C ALA A 138 -17.54 -6.60 21.25
N GLY A 139 -17.71 -7.51 20.28
CA GLY A 139 -18.92 -7.75 19.49
C GLY A 139 -18.82 -9.09 18.74
N ASP A 140 -19.93 -9.64 18.27
CA ASP A 140 -20.11 -11.04 17.82
C ASP A 140 -19.25 -11.37 16.58
N GLY A 141 -18.03 -11.83 16.82
CA GLY A 141 -16.89 -11.63 15.92
C GLY A 141 -16.83 -12.46 14.63
N ASP A 142 -17.89 -13.16 14.21
CA ASP A 142 -17.94 -13.82 12.89
C ASP A 142 -18.76 -12.99 11.88
N ASN A 143 -19.88 -12.39 12.31
CA ASN A 143 -20.67 -11.49 11.46
C ASN A 143 -19.93 -10.19 11.16
N ASP A 144 -19.16 -9.68 12.12
CA ASP A 144 -18.38 -8.45 11.98
C ASP A 144 -17.27 -8.57 10.93
N ARG A 145 -16.69 -9.76 10.74
CA ARG A 145 -15.64 -10.00 9.71
C ARG A 145 -16.17 -9.95 8.30
N ALA A 146 -17.24 -10.69 8.04
CA ALA A 146 -17.86 -10.75 6.70
C ALA A 146 -18.38 -9.36 6.31
N ALA A 147 -19.00 -8.65 7.26
CA ALA A 147 -19.44 -7.27 7.06
C ALA A 147 -18.27 -6.32 6.77
N ALA A 148 -17.14 -6.44 7.48
CA ALA A 148 -15.95 -5.61 7.26
C ALA A 148 -15.32 -5.82 5.87
N ALA A 149 -15.28 -7.05 5.37
CA ALA A 149 -14.71 -7.37 4.06
C ALA A 149 -15.45 -6.67 2.91
N ILE A 150 -16.77 -6.52 3.01
CA ILE A 150 -17.61 -5.90 1.97
C ILE A 150 -17.96 -4.43 2.27
N ALA A 151 -17.62 -3.93 3.46
CA ALA A 151 -17.84 -2.56 3.90
C ALA A 151 -17.32 -1.51 2.89
N PRO A 152 -16.14 -1.69 2.24
CA PRO A 152 -15.67 -0.74 1.24
C PRO A 152 -16.66 -0.46 0.11
N TYR A 153 -17.48 -1.44 -0.26
CA TYR A 153 -18.44 -1.38 -1.36
C TYR A 153 -19.88 -1.09 -0.93
N ARG A 154 -20.15 -1.00 0.37
CA ARG A 154 -21.47 -0.64 0.93
C ARG A 154 -21.49 0.72 1.62
N THR A 155 -20.32 1.21 2.02
CA THR A 155 -20.20 2.50 2.72
C THR A 155 -20.07 3.67 1.73
N PRO A 156 -20.93 4.69 1.83
CA PRO A 156 -20.81 5.92 1.03
C PRO A 156 -19.66 6.77 1.59
N GLY A 157 -18.60 6.94 0.79
CA GLY A 157 -17.37 7.63 1.20
C GLY A 157 -16.10 6.83 0.92
N SER A 158 -14.94 7.46 1.06
CA SER A 158 -13.65 6.84 0.75
C SER A 158 -13.10 5.97 1.87
N VAL A 159 -13.54 4.71 1.90
CA VAL A 159 -13.08 3.69 2.85
C VAL A 159 -12.39 2.51 2.15
N ALA A 160 -11.50 1.84 2.87
CA ALA A 160 -10.89 0.59 2.44
C ALA A 160 -10.73 -0.36 3.65
N HIS A 161 -10.65 -1.66 3.37
CA HIS A 161 -10.42 -2.70 4.36
C HIS A 161 -9.32 -3.62 3.85
N VAL A 162 -8.39 -3.99 4.73
CA VAL A 162 -7.38 -5.03 4.46
C VAL A 162 -7.67 -6.21 5.39
N SER A 163 -8.07 -7.32 4.79
CA SER A 163 -8.44 -8.54 5.51
C SER A 163 -7.21 -9.34 5.95
N ARG A 164 -7.38 -10.21 6.95
CA ARG A 164 -6.35 -11.19 7.34
C ARG A 164 -5.95 -12.09 6.17
N GLU A 165 -6.92 -12.49 5.34
CA GLU A 165 -6.66 -13.36 4.19
C GLU A 165 -5.72 -12.68 3.18
N GLN A 166 -5.94 -11.39 2.87
CA GLN A 166 -5.05 -10.63 1.98
C GLN A 166 -3.62 -10.56 2.52
N ILE A 167 -3.44 -10.37 3.84
CA ILE A 167 -2.12 -10.36 4.50
C ILE A 167 -1.45 -11.73 4.42
N ASP A 168 -2.20 -12.83 4.60
CA ASP A 168 -1.63 -14.18 4.59
C ASP A 168 -1.32 -14.71 3.19
N ARG A 169 -2.02 -14.27 2.13
CA ARG A 169 -1.76 -14.68 0.73
C ARG A 169 -0.37 -14.28 0.24
N VAL A 170 0.05 -13.06 0.54
CA VAL A 170 1.40 -12.57 0.22
C VAL A 170 2.00 -11.94 1.48
N PRO A 171 2.70 -12.74 2.31
CA PRO A 171 3.27 -12.27 3.56
C PRO A 171 4.20 -11.07 3.34
N PRO A 172 4.02 -9.97 4.09
CA PRO A 172 4.76 -8.73 3.86
C PRO A 172 6.26 -8.88 4.15
N THR A 173 7.12 -8.28 3.31
CA THR A 173 8.56 -8.20 3.58
C THR A 173 8.85 -7.17 4.66
N SER A 174 8.23 -6.01 4.55
CA SER A 174 8.19 -4.97 5.58
C SER A 174 6.74 -4.71 5.98
N THR A 175 6.48 -4.29 7.21
CA THR A 175 5.10 -4.10 7.70
C THR A 175 4.28 -3.20 6.78
N GLY A 176 4.88 -2.20 6.12
CA GLY A 176 4.16 -1.32 5.19
C GLY A 176 3.72 -1.99 3.88
N ASP A 177 4.21 -3.19 3.54
CA ASP A 177 3.78 -3.93 2.35
C ASP A 177 2.30 -4.35 2.39
N ILE A 178 1.69 -4.37 3.58
CA ILE A 178 0.25 -4.66 3.76
C ILE A 178 -0.66 -3.66 3.03
N PHE A 179 -0.14 -2.45 2.74
CA PHE A 179 -0.88 -1.39 2.06
C PHE A 179 -0.65 -1.34 0.53
N LEU A 180 0.22 -2.20 -0.03
CA LEU A 180 0.46 -2.23 -1.49
C LEU A 180 -0.82 -2.52 -2.28
N SER A 181 -1.73 -3.27 -1.65
CA SER A 181 -3.08 -3.59 -2.13
C SER A 181 -4.14 -2.73 -1.42
N THR A 182 -3.84 -1.45 -1.15
CA THR A 182 -4.85 -0.44 -0.81
C THR A 182 -4.77 0.78 -1.75
N PRO A 183 -5.89 1.25 -2.36
CA PRO A 183 -5.85 2.39 -3.27
C PRO A 183 -5.52 3.68 -2.51
N GLY A 184 -4.62 4.51 -3.06
CA GLY A 184 -4.33 5.84 -2.50
C GLY A 184 -3.60 5.85 -1.15
N VAL A 185 -3.15 4.69 -0.67
CA VAL A 185 -2.39 4.53 0.58
C VAL A 185 -1.01 3.96 0.27
N ILE A 186 0.05 4.60 0.77
CA ILE A 186 1.43 4.13 0.60
C ILE A 186 2.16 4.29 1.94
N SER A 187 2.92 3.28 2.36
CA SER A 187 3.84 3.43 3.50
C SER A 187 5.17 4.00 2.99
N ALA A 188 5.50 5.23 3.40
CA ALA A 188 6.72 5.90 3.00
C ALA A 188 7.94 5.35 3.75
N GLY A 189 9.08 5.23 3.05
CA GLY A 189 10.31 4.71 3.66
C GLY A 189 10.22 3.24 4.09
N ASN A 190 9.33 2.45 3.50
CA ASN A 190 9.04 1.06 3.87
C ASN A 190 10.26 0.11 3.88
N ARG A 191 11.38 0.51 3.26
CA ARG A 191 12.65 -0.25 3.21
C ARG A 191 13.72 0.26 4.17
N ASN A 192 13.46 1.33 4.92
CA ASN A 192 14.40 1.92 5.87
C ASN A 192 13.79 1.97 7.27
N GLY A 193 14.26 1.09 8.17
CA GLY A 193 13.64 0.87 9.48
C GLY A 193 12.43 -0.08 9.43
N GLN A 194 11.70 -0.19 10.54
CA GLN A 194 10.55 -1.10 10.69
C GLN A 194 9.21 -0.39 10.98
N SER A 195 9.21 0.95 10.91
CA SER A 195 8.05 1.76 11.28
C SER A 195 7.13 2.02 10.09
N LEU A 196 5.82 2.09 10.36
CA LEU A 196 4.82 2.58 9.43
C LEU A 196 4.79 4.12 9.40
N ASP A 197 4.94 4.70 8.20
CA ASP A 197 4.65 6.11 7.94
C ASP A 197 3.66 6.23 6.78
N LEU A 198 2.38 6.35 7.10
CA LEU A 198 1.31 6.23 6.10
C LEU A 198 1.07 7.56 5.38
N ASN A 199 1.03 7.48 4.05
CA ASN A 199 0.58 8.52 3.15
C ASN A 199 -0.82 8.19 2.64
N ILE A 200 -1.79 9.07 2.87
CA ILE A 200 -3.12 9.00 2.27
C ILE A 200 -3.35 10.26 1.46
N ARG A 201 -3.54 10.11 0.14
CA ARG A 201 -3.85 11.23 -0.76
C ARG A 201 -2.87 12.42 -0.70
N GLY A 202 -1.58 12.15 -0.46
CA GLY A 202 -0.53 13.17 -0.32
C GLY A 202 -0.34 13.70 1.11
N MET A 203 -1.16 13.25 2.05
CA MET A 203 -1.04 13.58 3.47
C MET A 203 -0.21 12.52 4.20
N GLN A 204 0.91 12.93 4.79
CA GLN A 204 1.87 12.05 5.45
C GLN A 204 2.58 12.77 6.60
N GLY A 205 2.98 12.01 7.62
CA GLY A 205 3.82 12.48 8.72
C GLY A 205 3.16 13.45 9.69
N MET A 206 3.75 13.53 10.89
CA MET A 206 3.38 14.44 11.98
C MET A 206 1.88 14.38 12.35
N GLY A 207 1.28 13.18 12.38
CA GLY A 207 -0.12 13.02 12.78
C GLY A 207 -1.18 13.44 11.74
N ARG A 208 -0.79 13.72 10.47
CA ARG A 208 -1.80 14.00 9.42
C ARG A 208 -2.69 12.80 9.11
N VAL A 209 -2.13 11.60 9.19
CA VAL A 209 -2.85 10.32 9.15
C VAL A 209 -2.75 9.72 10.53
N ALA A 210 -3.89 9.47 11.19
CA ALA A 210 -3.91 8.80 12.48
C ALA A 210 -3.72 7.29 12.28
N THR A 211 -2.65 6.74 12.84
CA THR A 211 -2.34 5.31 12.77
C THR A 211 -2.55 4.69 14.14
N LEU A 212 -3.52 3.79 14.24
CA LEU A 212 -4.04 3.27 15.52
C LEU A 212 -3.93 1.75 15.57
N ILE A 213 -3.69 1.23 16.77
CA ILE A 213 -3.71 -0.21 17.07
C ILE A 213 -4.79 -0.42 18.13
N ASP A 214 -5.86 -1.14 17.77
CA ASP A 214 -7.04 -1.31 18.62
C ASP A 214 -7.62 0.03 19.13
N GLY A 215 -7.56 1.10 18.34
CA GLY A 215 -8.00 2.45 18.72
C GLY A 215 -6.95 3.28 19.48
N ALA A 216 -5.86 2.68 19.95
CA ALA A 216 -4.78 3.39 20.65
C ALA A 216 -3.78 4.02 19.66
N SER A 217 -3.46 5.30 19.86
CA SER A 217 -2.39 5.96 19.11
C SER A 217 -1.02 5.67 19.73
N GLN A 218 -0.10 5.23 18.88
CA GLN A 218 1.30 4.92 19.20
C GLN A 218 2.26 5.75 18.31
N GLN A 219 1.72 6.72 17.57
CA GLN A 219 2.45 7.42 16.55
C GLN A 219 3.42 8.44 17.17
N THR A 220 4.71 8.13 17.13
CA THR A 220 5.76 9.11 17.39
C THR A 220 6.17 9.77 16.08
N SER A 221 6.79 10.92 16.15
CA SER A 221 7.53 11.43 14.98
C SER A 221 9.02 11.29 15.29
N MET A 222 9.88 11.04 14.30
CA MET A 222 11.35 11.21 14.39
C MET A 222 11.93 12.14 13.30
N TYR A 223 13.01 12.86 13.61
CA TYR A 223 13.76 13.64 12.62
C TYR A 223 14.75 12.72 11.89
N ARG A 224 14.94 12.97 10.60
CA ARG A 224 15.61 12.08 9.65
C ARG A 224 16.63 12.81 8.77
N GLY A 225 17.24 13.88 9.28
CA GLY A 225 18.21 14.67 8.51
C GLY A 225 17.54 15.55 7.46
N TYR A 226 18.20 15.75 6.31
CA TYR A 226 17.62 16.49 5.20
C TYR A 226 16.47 15.73 4.52
N GLY A 227 16.39 14.41 4.73
CA GLY A 227 15.22 13.57 4.47
C GLY A 227 13.96 13.90 5.29
N GLY A 228 14.04 14.86 6.23
CA GLY A 228 12.89 15.48 6.87
C GLY A 228 12.47 14.81 8.18
N THR A 229 11.17 14.56 8.35
CA THR A 229 10.64 13.85 9.52
C THR A 229 9.77 12.68 9.10
N SER A 230 9.83 11.58 9.86
CA SER A 230 8.98 10.41 9.70
C SER A 230 8.02 10.24 10.88
N SER A 231 6.76 9.91 10.63
CA SER A 231 5.91 9.33 11.67
C SER A 231 6.20 7.84 11.80
N ARG A 232 6.15 7.31 13.02
CA ARG A 232 6.50 5.93 13.30
C ARG A 232 5.43 5.27 14.15
N SER A 233 4.90 4.16 13.65
CA SER A 233 4.07 3.21 14.39
C SER A 233 4.59 1.80 14.13
N PHE A 234 4.45 0.92 15.11
CA PHE A 234 5.07 -0.41 15.12
C PHE A 234 4.05 -1.47 15.52
N ILE A 235 3.85 -2.44 14.64
CA ILE A 235 3.02 -3.62 14.87
C ILE A 235 3.56 -4.78 14.03
N ASP A 236 3.44 -5.99 14.56
CA ASP A 236 3.76 -7.19 13.79
C ASP A 236 2.56 -7.60 12.91
N PRO A 237 2.75 -7.82 11.60
CA PRO A 237 1.68 -8.26 10.71
C PRO A 237 0.96 -9.54 11.14
N ASP A 238 1.62 -10.46 11.86
CA ASP A 238 1.00 -11.71 12.32
C ASP A 238 0.07 -11.51 13.54
N LEU A 239 0.12 -10.35 14.20
CA LEU A 239 -0.82 -9.95 15.27
C LEU A 239 -2.08 -9.23 14.75
N ILE A 240 -2.13 -8.85 13.47
CA ILE A 240 -3.24 -8.12 12.87
C ILE A 240 -4.36 -9.09 12.46
N GLY A 241 -5.58 -8.84 12.90
CA GLY A 241 -6.80 -9.52 12.47
C GLY A 241 -7.52 -8.81 11.31
N GLY A 242 -7.33 -7.50 11.15
CA GLY A 242 -7.84 -6.72 10.02
C GLY A 242 -7.46 -5.24 10.15
N ILE A 243 -7.57 -4.49 9.05
CA ILE A 243 -7.24 -3.06 9.01
C ILE A 243 -8.36 -2.29 8.34
N ASP A 244 -8.86 -1.27 9.02
CA ASP A 244 -9.89 -0.38 8.52
C ASP A 244 -9.33 1.00 8.25
N ILE A 245 -9.62 1.53 7.06
CA ILE A 245 -9.03 2.75 6.53
C ILE A 245 -10.15 3.69 6.10
N SER A 246 -10.15 4.89 6.68
CA SER A 246 -11.01 6.00 6.29
C SER A 246 -10.15 7.13 5.76
N LYS A 247 -10.44 7.64 4.57
CA LYS A 247 -9.63 8.66 3.90
C LYS A 247 -10.26 10.05 4.05
N GLY A 248 -9.45 11.05 4.37
CA GLY A 248 -9.89 12.40 4.70
C GLY A 248 -10.38 12.54 6.16
N PRO A 249 -10.93 13.70 6.54
CA PRO A 249 -11.43 13.94 7.90
C PRO A 249 -12.48 12.90 8.32
N SER A 250 -12.18 12.15 9.38
CA SER A 250 -12.99 11.02 9.86
C SER A 250 -14.27 11.48 10.59
N ALA A 251 -15.38 10.74 10.39
CA ALA A 251 -16.66 10.92 11.09
C ALA A 251 -16.75 10.13 12.38
N GLY A 252 -15.98 9.05 12.46
CA GLY A 252 -15.91 8.12 13.57
C GLY A 252 -15.23 8.71 14.80
N ALA A 253 -15.14 7.86 15.83
CA ALA A 253 -14.62 8.23 17.14
C ALA A 253 -13.17 8.71 17.09
N TYR A 254 -12.33 8.07 16.25
CA TYR A 254 -10.87 8.24 16.27
C TYR A 254 -10.30 9.36 15.37
N GLY A 255 -11.12 10.37 15.05
CA GLY A 255 -10.77 11.39 14.07
C GLY A 255 -9.97 12.59 14.59
N ALA A 256 -9.78 12.78 15.91
CA ALA A 256 -9.23 14.03 16.44
C ALA A 256 -7.85 14.35 15.88
N GLY A 257 -7.69 15.58 15.38
CA GLY A 257 -6.41 16.04 14.83
C GLY A 257 -5.95 15.31 13.56
N SER A 258 -6.77 14.46 12.94
CA SER A 258 -6.44 13.78 11.69
C SER A 258 -7.14 14.44 10.51
N MET A 259 -6.42 14.65 9.41
CA MET A 259 -6.98 15.31 8.21
C MET A 259 -6.74 14.56 6.90
N GLY A 260 -5.73 13.69 6.87
CA GLY A 260 -5.47 12.77 5.76
C GLY A 260 -6.31 11.50 5.83
N GLY A 261 -6.71 11.09 7.04
CA GLY A 261 -7.45 9.86 7.27
C GLY A 261 -7.10 9.19 8.59
N VAL A 262 -7.79 8.10 8.86
CA VAL A 262 -7.58 7.20 10.01
C VAL A 262 -7.31 5.80 9.47
N VAL A 263 -6.28 5.16 10.00
CA VAL A 263 -5.95 3.75 9.76
C VAL A 263 -5.96 3.06 11.11
N ASN A 264 -6.95 2.19 11.32
CA ASN A 264 -7.11 1.44 12.57
C ASN A 264 -6.82 -0.04 12.32
N MET A 265 -5.78 -0.55 12.98
CA MET A 265 -5.37 -1.95 12.90
C MET A 265 -5.93 -2.70 14.10
N ARG A 266 -6.87 -3.62 13.85
CA ARG A 266 -7.44 -4.52 14.86
C ARG A 266 -6.50 -5.69 15.07
N THR A 267 -6.11 -5.96 16.31
CA THR A 267 -5.33 -7.17 16.62
C THR A 267 -6.23 -8.40 16.79
N LEU A 268 -5.63 -9.60 16.84
CA LEU A 268 -6.35 -10.87 16.94
C LEU A 268 -7.36 -10.89 18.11
N VAL A 269 -8.55 -11.42 17.84
CA VAL A 269 -9.62 -11.70 18.82
C VAL A 269 -9.95 -13.21 18.82
N ALA A 270 -10.72 -13.67 19.80
CA ALA A 270 -10.95 -15.11 19.98
C ALA A 270 -11.59 -15.78 18.76
N SER A 271 -12.52 -15.12 18.08
CA SER A 271 -13.13 -15.67 16.86
C SER A 271 -12.13 -15.79 15.69
N ASP A 272 -10.96 -15.10 15.71
CA ASP A 272 -9.97 -15.23 14.62
C ASP A 272 -9.22 -16.58 14.73
N LEU A 273 -9.33 -17.23 15.89
CA LEU A 273 -8.54 -18.39 16.29
C LEU A 273 -9.39 -19.59 16.71
N VAL A 274 -10.65 -19.38 17.11
CA VAL A 274 -11.59 -20.42 17.55
C VAL A 274 -12.77 -20.49 16.58
N GLY A 275 -12.94 -21.66 15.95
CA GLY A 275 -14.03 -21.93 15.02
C GLY A 275 -15.36 -22.26 15.71
N GLU A 276 -16.44 -22.27 14.93
CA GLU A 276 -17.78 -22.62 15.43
C GLU A 276 -17.80 -23.99 16.12
N GLY A 277 -18.44 -24.05 17.29
CA GLY A 277 -18.54 -25.28 18.09
C GLY A 277 -17.30 -25.63 18.91
N ASN A 278 -16.19 -24.92 18.74
CA ASN A 278 -14.99 -25.08 19.55
C ASN A 278 -14.94 -24.03 20.67
N SER A 279 -14.37 -24.40 21.82
CA SER A 279 -14.11 -23.48 22.94
C SER A 279 -12.65 -23.05 23.02
N PHE A 280 -11.77 -23.70 22.24
CA PHE A 280 -10.33 -23.46 22.25
C PHE A 280 -9.78 -23.57 20.84
N GLY A 281 -8.78 -22.74 20.54
CA GLY A 281 -8.14 -22.70 19.23
C GLY A 281 -6.67 -22.30 19.31
N VAL A 282 -5.84 -22.90 18.46
CA VAL A 282 -4.39 -22.65 18.39
C VAL A 282 -3.97 -22.51 16.93
N ARG A 283 -3.15 -21.50 16.65
CA ARG A 283 -2.47 -21.30 15.37
C ARG A 283 -0.96 -21.27 15.60
N VAL A 284 -0.23 -22.15 14.91
CA VAL A 284 1.24 -22.12 14.84
C VAL A 284 1.64 -21.89 13.39
N LYS A 285 2.35 -20.80 13.10
CA LYS A 285 2.87 -20.46 11.78
C LYS A 285 4.40 -20.41 11.87
N ALA A 286 5.07 -21.18 11.04
CA ALA A 286 6.52 -21.17 10.90
C ALA A 286 6.89 -20.97 9.43
N GLY A 287 7.89 -20.16 9.14
CA GLY A 287 8.33 -19.95 7.78
C GLY A 287 9.80 -19.56 7.67
N ILE A 288 10.31 -19.75 6.46
CA ILE A 288 11.68 -19.44 6.06
C ILE A 288 11.67 -18.65 4.76
N ALA A 289 12.71 -17.86 4.53
CA ALA A 289 12.89 -17.09 3.31
C ALA A 289 14.32 -17.21 2.77
N ASP A 290 14.49 -16.85 1.49
CA ASP A 290 15.80 -16.62 0.90
C ASP A 290 16.17 -15.12 0.92
N ASN A 291 17.25 -14.75 0.22
CA ASN A 291 17.67 -13.35 0.06
C ASN A 291 17.86 -12.60 1.39
N SER A 292 18.55 -13.24 2.32
CA SER A 292 18.86 -12.70 3.63
C SER A 292 20.27 -13.10 4.02
N GLN A 293 21.05 -12.13 4.50
CA GLN A 293 22.44 -12.30 4.90
C GLN A 293 22.67 -11.61 6.24
N GLU A 294 23.43 -12.23 7.14
CA GLU A 294 23.73 -11.59 8.43
C GLU A 294 24.41 -10.23 8.22
N PRO A 295 23.97 -9.18 8.94
CA PRO A 295 24.55 -7.86 8.77
C PRO A 295 26.05 -7.87 9.09
N PRO A 296 26.91 -7.23 8.27
CA PRO A 296 28.33 -7.16 8.56
C PRO A 296 28.59 -6.26 9.78
N ALA A 297 29.86 -6.16 10.20
CA ALA A 297 30.24 -5.26 11.28
C ALA A 297 29.89 -3.80 10.93
N ALA A 298 29.55 -3.00 11.96
CA ALA A 298 29.32 -1.57 11.78
C ALA A 298 30.52 -0.89 11.09
N LEU A 299 30.26 0.16 10.31
CA LEU A 299 31.23 0.87 9.46
C LEU A 299 31.69 0.11 8.20
N THR A 300 31.14 -1.09 7.91
CA THR A 300 31.43 -1.80 6.65
C THR A 300 30.83 -1.05 5.47
N ARG A 301 31.61 -0.83 4.39
CA ARG A 301 31.19 -0.08 3.19
C ARG A 301 31.23 -0.88 1.88
N THR A 302 31.66 -2.14 1.94
CA THR A 302 31.83 -2.99 0.75
C THR A 302 30.65 -3.94 0.62
N GLN A 303 29.89 -3.83 -0.47
CA GLN A 303 28.74 -4.72 -0.72
C GLN A 303 29.19 -6.16 -1.00
N ARG A 304 28.42 -7.12 -0.49
CA ARG A 304 28.41 -8.50 -0.99
C ARG A 304 27.43 -8.61 -2.15
N PHE A 305 27.73 -9.42 -3.16
CA PHE A 305 26.86 -9.66 -4.32
C PHE A 305 26.31 -11.10 -4.35
N GLU A 306 26.54 -11.85 -3.28
CA GLU A 306 26.06 -13.21 -3.14
C GLU A 306 24.63 -13.19 -2.62
N ARG A 307 23.74 -13.93 -3.29
CA ARG A 307 22.37 -14.13 -2.79
C ARG A 307 22.31 -15.44 -2.01
N GLY A 308 21.98 -15.34 -0.72
CA GLY A 308 21.68 -16.51 0.10
C GLY A 308 20.44 -17.25 -0.40
N GLY A 309 20.50 -18.59 -0.37
CA GLY A 309 19.34 -19.46 -0.63
C GLY A 309 18.34 -19.46 0.52
N LEU A 310 17.35 -20.36 0.47
CA LEU A 310 16.42 -20.57 1.59
C LEU A 310 17.20 -20.96 2.85
N THR A 311 17.01 -20.21 3.93
CA THR A 311 17.74 -20.39 5.19
C THR A 311 16.81 -20.24 6.40
N THR A 312 17.14 -20.92 7.50
CA THR A 312 16.50 -20.73 8.81
C THR A 312 16.97 -19.46 9.55
N ASP A 313 17.97 -18.77 9.00
CA ASP A 313 18.45 -17.48 9.51
C ASP A 313 17.50 -16.33 9.13
N ALA A 314 16.67 -16.55 8.11
CA ALA A 314 15.55 -15.71 7.72
C ALA A 314 14.26 -16.46 8.03
N ARG A 315 13.68 -16.21 9.21
CA ARG A 315 12.55 -17.00 9.72
C ARG A 315 11.48 -16.15 10.39
N ASN A 316 10.27 -16.69 10.41
CA ASN A 316 9.18 -16.21 11.24
C ASN A 316 8.53 -17.37 12.01
N LEU A 317 8.24 -17.14 13.28
CA LEU A 317 7.46 -18.03 14.15
C LEU A 317 6.34 -17.20 14.79
N SER A 318 5.09 -17.61 14.61
CA SER A 318 3.93 -17.03 15.28
C SER A 318 3.13 -18.15 15.94
N ILE A 319 2.90 -18.02 17.24
CA ILE A 319 2.07 -18.91 18.03
C ILE A 319 0.95 -18.08 18.62
N ALA A 320 -0.29 -18.39 18.29
CA ALA A 320 -1.47 -17.74 18.84
C ALA A 320 -2.41 -18.79 19.40
N ALA A 321 -3.00 -18.54 20.56
CA ALA A 321 -3.98 -19.40 21.20
C ALA A 321 -5.14 -18.55 21.72
N ALA A 322 -6.33 -19.12 21.70
CA ALA A 322 -7.51 -18.47 22.22
C ALA A 322 -8.45 -19.46 22.90
N TYR A 323 -9.16 -18.94 23.91
CA TYR A 323 -10.30 -19.59 24.54
C TYR A 323 -11.54 -18.72 24.28
N ARG A 324 -12.65 -19.36 23.88
CA ARG A 324 -13.94 -18.72 23.64
C ARG A 324 -15.01 -19.44 24.46
N GLY A 325 -15.55 -18.77 25.47
CA GLY A 325 -16.71 -19.21 26.23
C GLY A 325 -17.79 -18.13 26.25
N ASP A 326 -18.97 -18.45 26.79
CA ASP A 326 -20.15 -17.56 26.76
C ASP A 326 -19.94 -16.25 27.54
N VAL A 327 -19.19 -16.31 28.64
CA VAL A 327 -18.94 -15.18 29.55
C VAL A 327 -17.55 -14.59 29.35
N PHE A 328 -16.55 -15.40 29.02
CA PHE A 328 -15.16 -14.96 28.96
C PHE A 328 -14.45 -15.50 27.73
N GLU A 329 -13.64 -14.64 27.12
CA GLU A 329 -12.74 -14.95 26.02
C GLU A 329 -11.31 -14.52 26.38
N LEU A 330 -10.33 -15.32 25.97
CA LEU A 330 -8.92 -15.04 26.17
C LEU A 330 -8.18 -15.24 24.84
N VAL A 331 -7.23 -14.36 24.53
CA VAL A 331 -6.31 -14.49 23.40
C VAL A 331 -4.89 -14.23 23.89
N GLY A 332 -3.97 -15.10 23.52
CA GLY A 332 -2.53 -14.92 23.71
C GLY A 332 -1.80 -15.18 22.40
N SER A 333 -0.85 -14.33 22.04
CA SER A 333 0.01 -14.56 20.87
C SER A 333 1.43 -14.10 21.12
N PHE A 334 2.38 -14.88 20.60
CA PHE A 334 3.80 -14.58 20.56
C PHE A 334 4.29 -14.68 19.11
N VAL A 335 5.09 -13.71 18.67
CA VAL A 335 5.70 -13.67 17.34
C VAL A 335 7.18 -13.38 17.46
N GLU A 336 8.01 -14.16 16.77
CA GLU A 336 9.43 -13.89 16.52
C GLU A 336 9.63 -13.77 15.00
N ARG A 337 10.31 -12.72 14.55
CA ARG A 337 10.72 -12.57 13.16
C ARG A 337 12.16 -12.08 13.07
N ARG A 338 13.00 -12.84 12.37
CA ARG A 338 14.42 -12.52 12.15
C ARG A 338 14.73 -12.57 10.67
N ASN A 339 15.28 -11.49 10.14
CA ASN A 339 15.79 -11.38 8.77
C ASN A 339 17.12 -10.62 8.79
N GLY A 340 18.06 -11.03 7.95
CA GLY A 340 19.30 -10.29 7.67
C GLY A 340 19.10 -9.17 6.64
N ASN A 341 20.21 -8.61 6.18
CA ASN A 341 20.23 -7.71 5.04
C ASN A 341 19.88 -8.47 3.76
N TYR A 342 19.12 -7.84 2.85
CA TYR A 342 18.79 -8.43 1.55
C TYR A 342 19.69 -7.89 0.43
N THR A 343 19.70 -8.59 -0.70
CA THR A 343 20.29 -8.10 -1.96
C THR A 343 19.23 -7.46 -2.85
N ALA A 344 19.61 -6.40 -3.57
CA ALA A 344 18.75 -5.74 -4.54
C ALA A 344 18.62 -6.54 -5.85
N GLY A 345 17.64 -6.17 -6.68
CA GLY A 345 17.48 -6.77 -8.00
C GLY A 345 18.65 -6.51 -8.94
N THR A 346 18.72 -7.28 -10.03
CA THR A 346 19.80 -7.20 -11.03
C THR A 346 19.38 -6.57 -12.36
N VAL A 347 18.07 -6.37 -12.58
CA VAL A 347 17.50 -5.98 -13.88
C VAL A 347 16.84 -4.60 -13.84
N GLY A 348 16.93 -3.82 -14.92
CA GLY A 348 16.21 -2.56 -15.09
C GLY A 348 17.05 -1.32 -14.82
N ASN A 349 16.50 -0.15 -15.13
CA ASN A 349 17.21 1.14 -15.07
C ASN A 349 17.45 1.62 -13.63
N ASP A 350 18.73 1.75 -13.25
CA ASP A 350 19.22 2.27 -11.98
C ASP A 350 19.64 3.74 -12.05
N ARG A 351 19.37 4.44 -13.16
CA ARG A 351 19.69 5.85 -13.36
C ARG A 351 18.43 6.69 -13.51
N THR A 352 18.51 7.93 -13.06
CA THR A 352 17.48 8.95 -13.28
C THR A 352 18.12 10.23 -13.82
N SER A 353 17.35 10.97 -14.61
CA SER A 353 17.78 12.25 -15.17
C SER A 353 17.29 13.38 -14.28
N LEU A 354 18.23 14.15 -13.72
CA LEU A 354 17.92 15.38 -13.01
C LEU A 354 18.25 16.59 -13.87
N VAL A 355 17.25 17.46 -14.03
CA VAL A 355 17.45 18.78 -14.63
C VAL A 355 18.00 19.72 -13.55
N SER A 356 19.26 20.13 -13.71
CA SER A 356 19.92 21.07 -12.83
C SER A 356 19.34 22.48 -12.94
N ARG A 357 19.76 23.37 -12.03
CA ARG A 357 19.39 24.80 -12.00
C ARG A 357 19.61 25.54 -13.32
N THR A 358 20.53 25.07 -14.17
CA THR A 358 20.83 25.67 -15.48
C THR A 358 20.00 25.08 -16.63
N GLY A 359 19.00 24.24 -16.33
CA GLY A 359 18.22 23.52 -17.33
C GLY A 359 18.96 22.32 -17.95
N VAL A 360 20.17 22.01 -17.47
CA VAL A 360 20.98 20.90 -18.00
C VAL A 360 20.58 19.61 -17.31
N ALA A 361 20.08 18.66 -18.10
CA ALA A 361 19.78 17.31 -17.64
C ALA A 361 21.07 16.50 -17.45
N THR A 362 21.24 15.93 -16.26
CA THR A 362 22.39 15.07 -15.92
C THR A 362 21.85 13.74 -15.39
N GLU A 363 22.41 12.62 -15.87
CA GLU A 363 22.04 11.30 -15.37
C GLU A 363 22.86 10.95 -14.13
N HIS A 364 22.17 10.52 -13.09
CA HIS A 364 22.75 10.06 -11.84
C HIS A 364 22.17 8.69 -11.49
N PRO A 365 22.90 7.84 -10.76
CA PRO A 365 22.29 6.64 -10.22
C PRO A 365 21.18 7.03 -9.22
N ILE A 366 20.12 6.22 -9.12
CA ILE A 366 19.02 6.44 -8.16
C ILE A 366 19.45 6.10 -6.72
N SER A 367 20.52 5.33 -6.57
CA SER A 367 21.13 4.89 -5.31
C SER A 367 22.63 4.66 -5.51
N LEU A 368 23.45 4.81 -4.47
CA LEU A 368 24.86 4.38 -4.51
C LEU A 368 25.01 2.85 -4.35
N TYR A 369 23.97 2.14 -3.90
CA TYR A 369 23.98 0.68 -3.92
C TYR A 369 23.90 0.17 -5.36
N GLY A 370 24.80 -0.75 -5.72
CA GLY A 370 24.79 -1.39 -7.03
C GLY A 370 23.71 -2.46 -7.20
N LYS A 371 23.35 -2.74 -8.46
CA LYS A 371 22.47 -3.86 -8.83
C LYS A 371 23.03 -5.19 -8.30
N GLY A 372 22.17 -6.03 -7.72
CA GLY A 372 22.55 -7.31 -7.13
C GLY A 372 23.35 -7.23 -5.81
N GLY A 373 23.73 -6.03 -5.37
CA GLY A 373 24.50 -5.88 -4.14
C GLY A 373 23.63 -5.93 -2.89
N GLU A 374 24.24 -6.31 -1.78
CA GLU A 374 23.68 -6.25 -0.43
C GLU A 374 23.30 -4.82 -0.07
N ILE A 375 22.12 -4.66 0.50
CA ILE A 375 21.59 -3.41 0.99
C ILE A 375 21.74 -3.39 2.51
N PHE A 376 22.65 -2.56 3.01
CA PHE A 376 22.93 -2.47 4.44
C PHE A 376 21.76 -1.92 5.23
N ASN A 377 21.78 -2.15 6.54
CA ASN A 377 20.76 -1.63 7.47
C ASN A 377 19.32 -2.04 7.10
N THR A 378 19.15 -3.25 6.54
CA THR A 378 17.82 -3.82 6.25
C THR A 378 17.48 -5.03 7.12
N SER A 379 18.43 -5.49 7.93
CA SER A 379 18.23 -6.55 8.93
C SER A 379 17.23 -6.18 10.02
N ARG A 380 16.55 -7.17 10.60
CA ARG A 380 15.71 -7.02 11.77
C ARG A 380 15.67 -8.29 12.62
N ASP A 381 15.50 -8.08 13.91
CA ASP A 381 15.11 -9.08 14.90
C ASP A 381 13.96 -8.46 15.70
N THR A 382 12.80 -9.08 15.65
CA THR A 382 11.54 -8.56 16.21
C THR A 382 10.86 -9.63 17.03
N GLN A 383 10.46 -9.26 18.24
CA GLN A 383 9.58 -10.05 19.10
C GLN A 383 8.31 -9.25 19.41
N SER A 384 7.16 -9.92 19.39
CA SER A 384 5.89 -9.27 19.71
C SER A 384 4.98 -10.17 20.54
N VAL A 385 4.28 -9.58 21.50
CA VAL A 385 3.36 -10.25 22.41
C VAL A 385 2.02 -9.56 22.36
N LEU A 386 0.94 -10.36 22.33
CA LEU A 386 -0.44 -9.91 22.48
C LEU A 386 -1.09 -10.73 23.59
N VAL A 387 -1.76 -10.04 24.52
CA VAL A 387 -2.67 -10.66 25.49
C VAL A 387 -3.97 -9.86 25.51
N LYS A 388 -5.11 -10.52 25.32
CA LYS A 388 -6.43 -9.91 25.41
C LYS A 388 -7.38 -10.79 26.21
N GLY A 389 -8.18 -10.16 27.05
CA GLY A 389 -9.26 -10.82 27.78
C GLY A 389 -10.54 -10.02 27.67
N THR A 390 -11.64 -10.67 27.29
CA THR A 390 -12.95 -10.03 27.13
C THR A 390 -13.96 -10.74 28.01
N ALA A 391 -14.58 -10.02 28.93
CA ALA A 391 -15.65 -10.49 29.81
C ALA A 391 -16.98 -9.87 29.35
N ARG A 392 -18.00 -10.71 29.16
CA ARG A 392 -19.38 -10.31 28.84
C ARG A 392 -20.25 -10.53 30.06
N PHE A 393 -21.03 -9.53 30.41
CA PHE A 393 -21.98 -9.59 31.51
C PHE A 393 -23.40 -9.52 30.96
N GLY A 394 -24.39 -10.00 31.74
CA GLY A 394 -25.80 -9.92 31.34
C GLY A 394 -26.24 -8.49 31.02
N ASN A 395 -27.30 -8.34 30.22
CA ASN A 395 -27.80 -7.03 29.76
C ASN A 395 -26.87 -6.27 28.79
N GLY A 396 -26.09 -7.00 27.99
CA GLY A 396 -25.34 -6.42 26.86
C GLY A 396 -24.08 -5.65 27.26
N HIS A 397 -23.53 -5.91 28.44
CA HIS A 397 -22.28 -5.31 28.90
C HIS A 397 -21.08 -6.16 28.47
N ALA A 398 -19.99 -5.52 28.05
CA ALA A 398 -18.72 -6.18 27.77
C ALA A 398 -17.54 -5.31 28.21
N LEU A 399 -16.51 -5.94 28.79
CA LEU A 399 -15.23 -5.32 29.15
C LEU A 399 -14.10 -6.11 28.51
N GLU A 400 -13.27 -5.45 27.72
CA GLU A 400 -12.04 -5.99 27.14
C GLU A 400 -10.82 -5.28 27.72
N LEU A 401 -9.81 -6.06 28.10
CA LEU A 401 -8.49 -5.59 28.49
C LEU A 401 -7.47 -6.15 27.49
N GLY A 402 -6.62 -5.29 26.95
CA GLY A 402 -5.61 -5.68 25.96
C GLY A 402 -4.22 -5.15 26.31
N TYR A 403 -3.21 -5.96 26.00
CA TYR A 403 -1.80 -5.61 26.08
C TYR A 403 -1.07 -6.05 24.82
N VAL A 404 -0.35 -5.13 24.18
CA VAL A 404 0.52 -5.40 23.03
C VAL A 404 1.92 -4.91 23.35
N ARG A 405 2.92 -5.76 23.14
CA ARG A 405 4.34 -5.39 23.18
C ARG A 405 4.98 -5.62 21.83
N TYR A 406 5.74 -4.64 21.35
CA TYR A 406 6.62 -4.75 20.18
C TYR A 406 8.05 -4.42 20.61
N ASP A 407 8.99 -5.32 20.38
CA ASP A 407 10.41 -5.17 20.72
C ASP A 407 11.24 -5.53 19.48
N SER A 408 12.06 -4.60 18.98
CA SER A 408 12.85 -4.89 17.79
C SER A 408 14.19 -4.19 17.74
N VAL A 409 15.23 -4.95 17.42
CA VAL A 409 16.55 -4.44 17.01
C VAL A 409 16.63 -4.54 15.49
N HIS A 410 16.92 -3.44 14.80
CA HIS A 410 16.83 -3.38 13.35
C HIS A 410 17.81 -2.41 12.72
N GLY A 411 18.10 -2.64 11.45
CA GLY A 411 18.86 -1.74 10.61
C GLY A 411 18.00 -0.54 10.23
N GLU A 412 18.64 0.63 10.28
CA GLU A 412 18.10 1.86 9.73
C GLU A 412 19.25 2.74 9.22
N GLU A 413 19.15 3.19 7.98
CA GLU A 413 20.12 4.02 7.27
C GLU A 413 19.78 5.51 7.45
N TYR A 414 20.82 6.36 7.46
CA TYR A 414 20.64 7.81 7.35
C TYR A 414 20.14 8.17 5.94
N PRO A 415 18.95 8.76 5.75
CA PRO A 415 18.37 8.93 4.42
C PRO A 415 19.23 9.67 3.40
N ASP A 416 20.04 10.64 3.84
CA ASP A 416 20.98 11.36 2.97
C ASP A 416 22.38 10.70 2.88
N GLY A 417 22.65 9.68 3.69
CA GLY A 417 23.92 8.96 3.69
C GLY A 417 24.22 8.38 2.32
N ASN A 418 23.19 7.86 1.67
CA ASN A 418 23.24 7.29 0.33
C ASN A 418 22.69 8.25 -0.75
N ASN A 419 23.04 9.54 -0.67
CA ASN A 419 22.62 10.54 -1.65
C ASN A 419 23.65 10.65 -2.81
N PRO A 420 23.40 10.07 -4.01
CA PRO A 420 24.29 10.20 -5.17
C PRO A 420 24.56 11.62 -5.68
N PHE A 421 23.84 12.63 -5.20
CA PHE A 421 24.06 14.03 -5.56
C PHE A 421 24.97 14.77 -4.57
N SER A 422 25.42 14.08 -3.52
CA SER A 422 26.28 14.64 -2.48
C SER A 422 27.68 14.03 -2.59
N GLN A 423 28.70 14.88 -2.57
CA GLN A 423 30.11 14.45 -2.51
C GLN A 423 30.51 13.86 -1.15
N TRP A 424 29.63 13.94 -0.15
CA TRP A 424 29.85 13.48 1.22
C TRP A 424 29.03 12.22 1.56
N SER A 425 28.57 11.50 0.53
CA SER A 425 27.68 10.35 0.69
C SER A 425 28.38 9.04 0.35
N TRP A 426 28.05 7.99 1.10
CA TRP A 426 28.56 6.63 0.92
C TRP A 426 27.56 5.63 1.49
N ILE A 427 27.66 4.37 1.06
CA ILE A 427 26.93 3.26 1.66
C ILE A 427 27.71 2.71 2.85
N GLU A 428 27.02 2.42 3.94
CA GLU A 428 27.65 1.91 5.17
C GLU A 428 26.65 1.11 5.99
N GLN A 429 27.12 0.00 6.58
CA GLN A 429 26.43 -0.66 7.67
C GLN A 429 26.56 0.19 8.95
N ALA A 430 25.56 1.02 9.24
CA ALA A 430 25.49 1.81 10.47
C ALA A 430 25.13 0.94 11.68
N ALA A 431 25.34 1.47 12.88
CA ALA A 431 24.89 0.86 14.13
C ALA A 431 23.37 0.60 14.09
N LEU A 432 22.97 -0.57 14.61
CA LEU A 432 21.56 -0.95 14.65
C LEU A 432 20.77 -0.04 15.59
N SER A 433 19.52 0.17 15.23
CA SER A 433 18.51 0.89 16.00
C SER A 433 17.70 -0.10 16.85
N ASP A 434 17.08 0.39 17.92
CA ASP A 434 16.18 -0.41 18.74
C ASP A 434 14.88 0.34 19.05
N VAL A 435 13.78 -0.40 19.18
CA VAL A 435 12.49 0.16 19.59
C VAL A 435 11.79 -0.79 20.53
N VAL A 436 11.21 -0.23 21.57
CA VAL A 436 10.26 -0.90 22.47
C VAL A 436 8.98 -0.11 22.48
N SER A 437 7.86 -0.79 22.27
CA SER A 437 6.54 -0.20 22.47
C SER A 437 5.62 -1.10 23.26
N ASN A 438 4.90 -0.49 24.20
CA ASN A 438 3.87 -1.13 25.01
C ASN A 438 2.55 -0.37 24.83
N ILE A 439 1.49 -1.09 24.51
CA ILE A 439 0.14 -0.55 24.39
C ILE A 439 -0.76 -1.30 25.37
N TYR A 440 -1.45 -0.56 26.22
CA TYR A 440 -2.46 -1.05 27.14
C TYR A 440 -3.81 -0.46 26.73
N THR A 441 -4.83 -1.29 26.61
CA THR A 441 -6.19 -0.87 26.27
C THR A 441 -7.20 -1.42 27.27
N ALA A 442 -8.20 -0.62 27.60
CA ALA A 442 -9.38 -1.02 28.35
C ALA A 442 -10.61 -0.50 27.62
N LYS A 443 -11.49 -1.40 27.18
CA LYS A 443 -12.66 -1.08 26.37
C LYS A 443 -13.92 -1.61 27.03
N TYR A 444 -14.92 -0.76 27.19
CA TYR A 444 -16.20 -1.10 27.75
C TYR A 444 -17.30 -0.81 26.74
N ARG A 445 -18.23 -1.76 26.58
CA ARG A 445 -19.43 -1.62 25.76
C ARG A 445 -20.67 -1.91 26.59
N TRP A 446 -21.72 -1.14 26.36
CA TRP A 446 -23.05 -1.42 26.88
C TRP A 446 -24.08 -1.24 25.76
N ASN A 447 -24.68 -2.35 25.35
CA ASN A 447 -25.71 -2.41 24.32
C ASN A 447 -26.86 -3.33 24.80
N PRO A 448 -27.81 -2.81 25.61
CA PRO A 448 -28.88 -3.61 26.17
C PRO A 448 -29.91 -4.01 25.10
N ALA A 449 -30.29 -5.29 25.10
CA ALA A 449 -31.23 -5.82 24.11
C ALA A 449 -32.59 -5.09 24.14
N GLY A 450 -33.11 -4.74 22.96
CA GLY A 450 -34.41 -4.07 22.81
C GLY A 450 -34.40 -2.58 23.13
N ASN A 451 -33.23 -1.96 23.30
CA ASN A 451 -33.09 -0.52 23.49
C ASN A 451 -32.26 0.11 22.36
N ASP A 452 -32.97 0.64 21.39
CA ASP A 452 -32.38 1.25 20.20
C ASP A 452 -31.65 2.57 20.50
N LEU A 453 -31.75 3.12 21.71
CA LEU A 453 -31.11 4.40 22.08
C LEU A 453 -29.69 4.25 22.64
N ILE A 454 -29.26 3.04 23.02
CA ILE A 454 -28.01 2.82 23.76
C ILE A 454 -27.12 1.78 23.05
N ASP A 455 -26.08 2.26 22.38
CA ASP A 455 -24.83 1.50 22.15
C ASP A 455 -23.68 2.37 22.67
N LEU A 456 -23.47 2.33 23.98
CA LEU A 456 -22.47 3.12 24.69
C LEU A 456 -21.12 2.40 24.62
N ARG A 457 -20.07 3.15 24.26
CA ARG A 457 -18.69 2.66 24.23
C ARG A 457 -17.78 3.63 24.94
N ALA A 458 -16.92 3.09 25.80
CA ALA A 458 -15.90 3.84 26.51
C ALA A 458 -14.57 3.10 26.36
N GLU A 459 -13.54 3.79 25.88
CA GLU A 459 -12.22 3.23 25.64
C GLU A 459 -11.16 4.09 26.30
N ALA A 460 -10.20 3.45 26.96
CA ALA A 460 -9.05 4.09 27.54
C ALA A 460 -7.78 3.37 27.07
N TYR A 461 -6.71 4.11 26.82
CA TYR A 461 -5.45 3.51 26.43
C TYR A 461 -4.23 4.25 26.97
N ILE A 462 -3.13 3.52 27.07
CA ILE A 462 -1.79 4.03 27.34
C ILE A 462 -0.86 3.41 26.32
N SER A 463 -0.15 4.24 25.55
CA SER A 463 0.93 3.84 24.67
C SER A 463 2.23 4.43 25.19
N ASP A 464 3.24 3.59 25.36
CA ASP A 464 4.60 3.94 25.75
C ASP A 464 5.56 3.47 24.65
N VAL A 465 6.36 4.39 24.11
CA VAL A 465 7.27 4.14 23.00
C VAL A 465 8.64 4.72 23.34
N GLU A 466 9.65 3.87 23.26
CA GLU A 466 11.05 4.25 23.34
C GLU A 466 11.73 3.81 22.04
N ASP A 467 12.23 4.78 21.28
CA ASP A 467 12.79 4.56 19.94
C ASP A 467 14.19 5.16 19.86
N PHE A 468 15.17 4.31 19.60
CA PHE A 468 16.58 4.66 19.49
C PHE A 468 17.08 4.49 18.07
N TRP A 469 17.54 5.59 17.49
CA TRP A 469 18.14 5.61 16.17
C TRP A 469 19.67 5.52 16.27
N GLY A 470 20.19 4.33 15.98
CA GLY A 470 21.62 4.01 16.13
C GLY A 470 22.54 4.84 15.23
N ALA A 471 22.10 5.22 14.03
CA ALA A 471 22.93 6.00 13.10
C ALA A 471 23.20 7.44 13.57
N TYR A 472 22.39 7.98 14.49
CA TYR A 472 22.50 9.36 14.97
C TYR A 472 22.55 9.46 16.51
N ASN A 473 22.57 8.33 17.20
CA ASN A 473 22.56 8.22 18.65
C ASN A 473 21.41 9.03 19.31
N LEU A 474 20.23 8.98 18.70
CA LEU A 474 19.06 9.78 19.12
C LEU A 474 18.00 8.87 19.74
N ARG A 475 17.62 9.13 20.99
CA ARG A 475 16.53 8.44 21.68
C ARG A 475 15.31 9.36 21.76
N THR A 476 14.16 8.85 21.34
CA THR A 476 12.85 9.52 21.44
C THR A 476 11.97 8.70 22.37
N GLU A 477 11.45 9.34 23.41
CA GLU A 477 10.52 8.76 24.37
C GLU A 477 9.16 9.44 24.19
N SER A 478 8.08 8.66 24.15
CA SER A 478 6.73 9.21 24.05
C SER A 478 5.71 8.34 24.77
N VAL A 479 4.97 8.97 25.68
CA VAL A 479 3.86 8.36 26.41
C VAL A 479 2.57 9.07 26.02
N THR A 480 1.65 8.36 25.38
CA THR A 480 0.32 8.87 25.03
C THR A 480 -0.75 8.18 25.85
N LYS A 481 -1.60 8.97 26.51
CA LYS A 481 -2.77 8.50 27.26
C LYS A 481 -4.01 9.04 26.59
N GLY A 482 -5.00 8.19 26.34
CA GLY A 482 -6.24 8.62 25.69
C GLY A 482 -7.50 8.03 26.32
N PHE A 483 -8.60 8.75 26.15
CA PHE A 483 -9.93 8.34 26.54
C PHE A 483 -10.94 8.76 25.46
N ASP A 484 -11.79 7.81 25.08
CA ASP A 484 -12.84 7.96 24.07
C ASP A 484 -14.17 7.48 24.67
N LEU A 485 -15.24 8.24 24.48
CA LEU A 485 -16.59 7.92 24.95
C LEU A 485 -17.61 8.32 23.91
N TRP A 486 -18.48 7.41 23.49
CA TRP A 486 -19.55 7.73 22.56
C TRP A 486 -20.75 6.81 22.72
N ASN A 487 -21.89 7.28 22.23
CA ASN A 487 -23.13 6.52 22.15
C ASN A 487 -23.72 6.63 20.74
N THR A 488 -24.27 5.52 20.24
CA THR A 488 -25.15 5.52 19.07
C THR A 488 -26.60 5.33 19.54
N SER A 489 -27.51 6.17 19.02
CA SER A 489 -28.96 6.11 19.26
C SER A 489 -29.70 6.05 17.94
N LEU A 490 -30.61 5.10 17.79
CA LEU A 490 -31.52 4.97 16.66
C LEU A 490 -32.91 5.49 17.08
N VAL A 491 -33.46 6.42 16.30
CA VAL A 491 -34.72 7.10 16.59
C VAL A 491 -35.59 7.08 15.33
N GLY A 492 -36.82 6.56 15.44
CA GLY A 492 -37.82 6.72 14.40
C GLY A 492 -38.30 8.16 14.33
N THR A 493 -38.06 8.85 13.22
CA THR A 493 -38.65 10.17 12.95
C THR A 493 -39.78 9.99 11.95
N GLY A 494 -40.86 10.77 12.02
CA GLY A 494 -42.00 10.63 11.09
C GLY A 494 -41.66 10.83 9.60
N ILE A 495 -40.40 11.11 9.28
CA ILE A 495 -39.83 11.30 7.94
C ILE A 495 -38.76 10.25 7.56
N GLY A 496 -38.42 9.33 8.47
CA GLY A 496 -37.29 8.41 8.27
C GLY A 496 -36.66 7.88 9.56
N GLU A 497 -35.82 6.85 9.45
CA GLU A 497 -35.02 6.35 10.59
C GLU A 497 -33.76 7.23 10.76
N LEU A 498 -33.54 7.72 11.98
CA LEU A 498 -32.45 8.61 12.34
C LEU A 498 -31.45 7.90 13.26
N ALA A 499 -30.22 7.71 12.80
CA ALA A 499 -29.11 7.27 13.63
C ALA A 499 -28.30 8.48 14.10
N LEU A 500 -28.29 8.75 15.41
CA LEU A 500 -27.45 9.77 16.05
C LEU A 500 -26.24 9.11 16.70
N ARG A 501 -25.04 9.56 16.34
CA ARG A 501 -23.80 9.19 17.06
C ARG A 501 -23.16 10.42 17.64
N TYR A 502 -22.93 10.43 18.95
CA TYR A 502 -22.35 11.56 19.66
C TYR A 502 -21.38 11.10 20.73
N GLY A 503 -20.33 11.90 20.97
CA GLY A 503 -19.28 11.50 21.88
C GLY A 503 -18.17 12.53 22.03
N GLY A 504 -17.15 12.14 22.78
CA GLY A 504 -15.94 12.91 23.02
C GLY A 504 -14.68 12.04 23.04
N GLN A 505 -13.57 12.66 22.67
CA GLN A 505 -12.22 12.10 22.68
C GLN A 505 -11.28 13.08 23.36
N TYR A 506 -10.36 12.58 24.17
CA TYR A 506 -9.31 13.38 24.80
C TYR A 506 -8.01 12.58 24.92
N SER A 507 -6.90 13.18 24.52
CA SER A 507 -5.58 12.55 24.60
C SER A 507 -4.52 13.50 25.12
N VAL A 508 -3.56 12.96 25.86
CA VAL A 508 -2.37 13.66 26.35
C VAL A 508 -1.13 12.89 25.88
N GLU A 509 -0.29 13.56 25.10
CA GLU A 509 1.02 13.09 24.64
C GLU A 509 2.08 13.81 25.45
N ASP A 510 2.92 13.05 26.13
CA ASP A 510 4.15 13.51 26.77
C ASP A 510 5.31 12.98 25.93
N GLY A 511 6.16 13.87 25.41
CA GLY A 511 7.18 13.51 24.44
C GLY A 511 8.49 14.23 24.72
N SER A 512 9.58 13.47 24.73
CA SER A 512 10.91 14.02 24.90
C SER A 512 11.93 13.36 23.98
N THR A 513 13.06 14.05 23.77
CA THR A 513 14.19 13.54 22.99
C THR A 513 15.49 13.76 23.75
N ARG A 514 16.35 12.74 23.73
CA ARG A 514 17.67 12.75 24.38
C ARG A 514 18.74 12.29 23.39
N GLN A 515 19.91 12.92 23.44
CA GLN A 515 21.04 12.62 22.58
C GLN A 515 22.34 12.75 23.39
N ASP A 516 22.99 11.62 23.73
CA ASP A 516 24.21 11.60 24.55
C ASP A 516 25.15 10.43 24.16
N PRO A 517 26.41 10.69 23.75
CA PRO A 517 27.02 12.00 23.51
C PRO A 517 26.45 12.67 22.26
N ALA A 518 26.61 14.00 22.18
CA ALA A 518 26.29 14.77 20.99
C ALA A 518 27.07 14.24 19.76
N PRO A 519 26.47 14.21 18.56
CA PRO A 519 27.14 13.72 17.36
C PRO A 519 28.37 14.59 17.04
N ILE A 520 29.30 14.03 16.25
CA ILE A 520 30.55 14.69 15.82
C ILE A 520 30.28 16.07 15.17
N TRP A 521 29.07 16.30 14.67
CA TRP A 521 28.63 17.53 13.99
C TRP A 521 27.88 18.56 14.87
N GLY A 522 27.82 18.39 16.20
CA GLY A 522 27.46 19.47 17.13
C GLY A 522 25.98 19.88 17.24
N ASP A 523 25.06 19.26 16.50
CA ASP A 523 23.63 19.62 16.55
C ASP A 523 22.92 19.00 17.77
N ASN A 524 22.49 19.82 18.73
CA ASN A 524 21.61 19.40 19.82
C ASN A 524 20.15 19.36 19.32
N MET A 525 19.48 18.21 19.45
CA MET A 525 18.18 17.91 18.86
C MET A 525 17.05 17.66 19.88
N THR A 526 17.23 18.14 21.10
CA THR A 526 16.35 17.83 22.23
C THR A 526 15.15 18.79 22.35
N PHE A 527 14.00 18.21 22.67
CA PHE A 527 12.79 18.89 23.11
C PHE A 527 12.15 18.05 24.22
N ASP A 528 11.38 18.71 25.07
CA ASP A 528 10.56 18.10 26.12
C ASP A 528 9.24 18.85 26.17
N GLY A 529 8.10 18.16 26.07
CA GLY A 529 6.82 18.83 26.15
C GLY A 529 5.60 17.93 26.15
N VAL A 530 4.47 18.57 26.44
CA VAL A 530 3.17 17.94 26.59
C VAL A 530 2.17 18.55 25.61
N ARG A 531 1.45 17.69 24.88
CA ARG A 531 0.35 18.07 24.00
C ARG A 531 -0.94 17.42 24.43
N LYS A 532 -1.98 18.24 24.58
CA LYS A 532 -3.35 17.87 24.90
C LYS A 532 -4.22 18.11 23.67
N LEU A 533 -5.04 17.14 23.30
CA LEU A 533 -5.96 17.21 22.18
C LEU A 533 -7.33 16.72 22.63
N GLY A 534 -8.39 17.44 22.28
CA GLY A 534 -9.75 17.05 22.58
C GLY A 534 -10.70 17.28 21.42
N ARG A 535 -11.73 16.46 21.32
CA ARG A 535 -12.79 16.54 20.31
C ARG A 535 -14.13 16.17 20.95
N VAL A 536 -15.17 16.94 20.65
CA VAL A 536 -16.57 16.61 20.96
C VAL A 536 -17.34 16.64 19.67
N TYR A 537 -18.17 15.64 19.39
CA TYR A 537 -18.83 15.51 18.11
C TYR A 537 -20.26 14.98 18.21
N ALA A 538 -21.05 15.30 17.20
CA ALA A 538 -22.36 14.72 16.93
C ALA A 538 -22.54 14.53 15.42
N ASN A 539 -22.95 13.33 15.01
CA ASN A 539 -23.27 12.96 13.64
C ASN A 539 -24.68 12.39 13.61
N ALA A 540 -25.38 12.62 12.51
CA ALA A 540 -26.76 12.19 12.28
C ALA A 540 -26.87 11.63 10.87
N ASP A 541 -27.36 10.40 10.75
CA ASP A 541 -27.69 9.76 9.49
C ASP A 541 -29.20 9.54 9.42
N LEU A 542 -29.87 10.21 8.49
CA LEU A 542 -31.31 10.14 8.27
C LEU A 542 -31.61 9.40 6.96
N ASP A 543 -32.22 8.23 7.07
CA ASP A 543 -32.77 7.51 5.93
C ASP A 543 -34.17 8.01 5.63
N LEU A 544 -34.31 8.81 4.57
CA LEU A 544 -35.60 9.35 4.14
C LEU A 544 -36.52 8.25 3.59
N ASN A 545 -35.92 7.26 2.94
CA ASN A 545 -36.53 6.07 2.35
C ASN A 545 -35.42 5.09 1.93
N ASP A 546 -35.80 3.99 1.27
CA ASP A 546 -34.87 2.93 0.85
C ASP A 546 -33.82 3.37 -0.19
N TRP A 547 -34.02 4.50 -0.89
CA TRP A 547 -33.16 4.97 -1.97
C TRP A 547 -32.43 6.29 -1.68
N ALA A 548 -32.70 6.97 -0.56
CA ALA A 548 -32.10 8.27 -0.24
C ALA A 548 -31.74 8.41 1.25
N ARG A 549 -30.46 8.74 1.50
CA ARG A 549 -29.90 9.03 2.84
C ARG A 549 -29.27 10.42 2.88
N LEU A 550 -29.55 11.15 3.95
CA LEU A 550 -28.88 12.38 4.31
C LEU A 550 -28.02 12.16 5.56
N SER A 551 -26.78 12.63 5.52
CA SER A 551 -25.87 12.56 6.65
C SER A 551 -25.34 13.94 6.97
N GLY A 552 -25.32 14.30 8.25
CA GLY A 552 -24.80 15.57 8.73
C GLY A 552 -24.00 15.38 10.01
N GLY A 553 -23.05 16.27 10.29
CA GLY A 553 -22.32 16.20 11.55
C GLY A 553 -21.49 17.43 11.83
N LEU A 554 -21.05 17.51 13.08
CA LEU A 554 -20.31 18.65 13.60
C LEU A 554 -19.34 18.15 14.67
N SER A 555 -18.08 18.58 14.60
CA SER A 555 -17.11 18.38 15.67
C SER A 555 -16.51 19.69 16.14
N TYR A 556 -16.39 19.85 17.46
CA TYR A 556 -15.61 20.89 18.11
C TYR A 556 -14.31 20.28 18.62
N GLU A 557 -13.19 20.78 18.12
CA GLU A 557 -11.86 20.29 18.45
C GLU A 557 -11.04 21.39 19.12
N PHE A 558 -10.21 21.02 20.09
CA PHE A 558 -9.36 21.94 20.84
C PHE A 558 -8.03 21.30 21.19
N PHE A 559 -6.98 22.10 21.33
CA PHE A 559 -5.65 21.62 21.71
C PHE A 559 -4.92 22.60 22.61
N SER A 560 -3.93 22.09 23.34
CA SER A 560 -2.90 22.89 24.00
C SER A 560 -1.59 22.11 23.95
N THR A 561 -0.54 22.75 23.45
CA THR A 561 0.84 22.22 23.40
C THR A 561 1.69 23.12 24.25
N ARG A 562 2.51 22.56 25.13
CA ARG A 562 3.50 23.30 25.90
C ARG A 562 4.80 22.53 26.03
N GLY A 563 5.93 23.21 26.19
CA GLY A 563 7.19 22.57 26.49
C GLY A 563 8.40 23.47 26.26
N ASP A 564 9.56 22.87 26.49
CA ASP A 564 10.86 23.50 26.45
C ASP A 564 11.78 22.80 25.44
N ASN A 565 12.87 23.49 25.12
CA ASN A 565 14.00 22.90 24.40
C ASN A 565 15.30 23.41 25.03
N TRP A 566 16.43 22.93 24.55
CA TRP A 566 17.73 23.26 25.14
C TRP A 566 18.12 24.74 25.08
N ARG A 567 17.48 25.57 24.25
CA ARG A 567 17.85 26.98 24.00
C ARG A 567 16.93 27.97 24.71
N ASN A 568 15.66 27.63 24.86
CA ASN A 568 14.66 28.58 25.35
C ASN A 568 14.74 28.77 26.86
N THR A 569 14.62 30.03 27.30
CA THR A 569 14.51 30.40 28.72
C THR A 569 13.07 30.49 29.21
N GLU A 570 12.09 30.47 28.29
CA GLU A 570 10.65 30.51 28.58
C GLU A 570 9.92 29.36 27.87
N GLU A 571 8.87 28.83 28.51
CA GLU A 571 8.02 27.74 28.00
C GLU A 571 7.30 28.17 26.71
N LEU A 572 7.50 27.41 25.62
CA LEU A 572 6.76 27.63 24.38
C LEU A 572 5.38 26.99 24.48
N GLY A 573 4.35 27.70 24.01
CA GLY A 573 2.98 27.21 24.04
C GLY A 573 2.14 27.59 22.83
N LEU A 574 1.26 26.68 22.43
CA LEU A 574 0.23 26.91 21.41
C LEU A 574 -1.10 26.36 21.92
N ASP A 575 -2.18 27.08 21.68
CA ASP A 575 -3.54 26.60 21.92
C ASP A 575 -4.49 27.08 20.83
N GLY A 576 -5.66 26.47 20.79
CA GLY A 576 -6.71 26.89 19.87
C GLY A 576 -7.84 25.88 19.81
N SER A 577 -8.91 26.29 19.13
CA SER A 577 -10.07 25.45 18.89
C SER A 577 -10.72 25.75 17.55
N ARG A 578 -11.53 24.80 17.06
CA ARG A 578 -12.26 24.94 15.80
C ARG A 578 -13.51 24.06 15.78
N LEU A 579 -14.53 24.55 15.09
CA LEU A 579 -15.71 23.79 14.70
C LEU A 579 -15.56 23.29 13.25
N ASN A 580 -15.76 22.00 13.03
CA ASN A 580 -15.62 21.32 11.74
C ASN A 580 -16.95 20.69 11.32
N PRO A 581 -17.62 21.22 10.28
CA PRO A 581 -18.85 20.65 9.76
C PRO A 581 -18.60 19.50 8.78
N ARG A 582 -19.60 18.64 8.61
CA ARG A 582 -19.66 17.64 7.55
C ARG A 582 -21.09 17.43 7.05
N ALA A 583 -21.20 17.09 5.77
CA ALA A 583 -22.46 16.73 5.14
C ALA A 583 -22.21 15.67 4.06
N SER A 584 -23.13 14.74 3.90
CA SER A 584 -23.11 13.76 2.82
C SER A 584 -24.53 13.46 2.36
N PHE A 585 -24.66 13.15 1.09
CA PHE A 585 -25.89 12.70 0.47
C PHE A 585 -25.63 11.43 -0.32
N THR A 586 -26.49 10.44 -0.13
CA THR A 586 -26.37 9.13 -0.77
C THR A 586 -27.67 8.75 -1.43
N LEU A 587 -27.57 8.28 -2.66
CA LEU A 587 -28.65 7.73 -3.46
C LEU A 587 -28.38 6.25 -3.73
N THR A 588 -29.41 5.42 -3.61
CA THR A 588 -29.40 4.00 -3.97
C THR A 588 -30.49 3.77 -5.02
N PRO A 589 -30.28 4.13 -6.29
CA PRO A 589 -31.34 4.09 -7.30
C PRO A 589 -31.90 2.68 -7.57
N THR A 590 -31.07 1.67 -7.34
CA THR A 590 -31.41 0.25 -7.42
C THR A 590 -30.55 -0.51 -6.42
N ASP A 591 -31.02 -1.68 -6.01
CA ASP A 591 -30.25 -2.60 -5.18
C ASP A 591 -28.87 -2.84 -5.77
N GLY A 592 -27.85 -2.70 -4.93
CA GLY A 592 -26.46 -2.92 -5.34
C GLY A 592 -25.80 -1.75 -6.09
N ILE A 593 -26.46 -0.62 -6.32
CA ILE A 593 -25.82 0.59 -6.87
C ILE A 593 -26.06 1.76 -5.93
N GLN A 594 -24.97 2.34 -5.42
CA GLN A 594 -25.01 3.49 -4.52
C GLN A 594 -24.15 4.62 -5.09
N ILE A 595 -24.72 5.83 -5.17
CA ILE A 595 -24.04 7.05 -5.60
C ILE A 595 -24.00 7.98 -4.41
N PHE A 596 -22.86 8.61 -4.14
CA PHE A 596 -22.72 9.52 -3.02
C PHE A 596 -21.95 10.79 -3.38
N ALA A 597 -22.25 11.85 -2.64
CA ALA A 597 -21.48 13.08 -2.61
C ALA A 597 -21.24 13.47 -1.15
N SER A 598 -20.01 13.82 -0.79
CA SER A 598 -19.66 14.20 0.58
C SER A 598 -18.81 15.46 0.63
N TYR A 599 -18.99 16.20 1.73
CA TYR A 599 -18.20 17.37 2.10
C TYR A 599 -17.79 17.24 3.58
N SER A 600 -16.50 17.42 3.85
CA SER A 600 -16.00 17.42 5.22
C SER A 600 -14.90 18.47 5.40
N GLU A 601 -14.91 19.12 6.56
CA GLU A 601 -13.77 19.87 7.05
C GLU A 601 -13.01 19.08 8.12
N GLY A 602 -11.70 19.29 8.19
CA GLY A 602 -10.85 18.72 9.23
C GLY A 602 -9.78 19.71 9.66
N TRP A 603 -9.15 19.41 10.80
CA TRP A 603 -8.26 20.32 11.50
C TRP A 603 -7.09 19.56 12.12
N ARG A 604 -5.88 20.11 12.04
CA ARG A 604 -4.68 19.51 12.66
C ARG A 604 -3.85 20.60 13.35
N PRO A 605 -3.71 20.57 14.68
CA PRO A 605 -2.74 21.43 15.36
C PRO A 605 -1.30 21.01 15.05
N ALA A 606 -0.35 21.91 15.26
CA ALA A 606 1.07 21.58 15.17
C ALA A 606 1.44 20.48 16.18
N THR A 607 2.37 19.59 15.81
CA THR A 607 2.90 18.56 16.71
C THR A 607 3.89 19.14 17.72
N LEU A 608 4.23 18.38 18.77
CA LEU A 608 5.33 18.72 19.70
C LEU A 608 6.61 19.04 18.93
N ARG A 609 6.94 18.24 17.89
CA ARG A 609 8.09 18.52 17.05
C ARG A 609 8.00 19.82 16.27
N GLU A 610 6.88 20.06 15.59
CA GLU A 610 6.74 21.29 14.78
C GLU A 610 6.81 22.55 15.65
N THR A 611 6.44 22.42 16.93
CA THR A 611 6.38 23.52 17.90
C THR A 611 7.68 23.70 18.70
N LEU A 612 8.36 22.61 19.09
CA LEU A 612 9.43 22.63 20.10
C LEU A 612 10.81 22.25 19.56
N LEU A 613 10.90 21.53 18.42
CA LEU A 613 12.19 21.06 17.90
C LEU A 613 13.11 22.24 17.56
N ASP A 614 14.22 22.32 18.28
CA ASP A 614 15.36 23.17 17.98
C ASP A 614 16.54 22.28 17.58
N MET A 615 17.25 22.68 16.53
CA MET A 615 18.43 21.99 16.03
C MET A 615 19.48 23.04 15.66
N ASP A 616 20.42 23.25 16.58
CA ASP A 616 21.39 24.35 16.64
C ASP A 616 21.30 25.42 15.54
N THR A 617 22.00 25.25 14.41
CA THR A 617 22.04 26.23 13.32
C THR A 617 21.16 25.87 12.12
N LEU A 618 20.29 24.85 12.26
CA LEU A 618 19.56 24.26 11.14
C LEU A 618 18.04 24.43 11.25
N ILE A 619 17.45 24.24 12.44
CA ILE A 619 16.01 24.38 12.66
C ILE A 619 15.74 25.17 13.94
N ARG A 620 14.83 26.14 13.85
CA ARG A 620 14.41 27.01 14.94
C ARG A 620 12.89 26.88 15.10
N PRO A 621 12.35 26.68 16.33
CA PRO A 621 10.91 26.51 16.52
C PRO A 621 10.12 27.78 16.20
N ASN A 622 8.85 27.62 15.78
CA ASN A 622 7.96 28.74 15.45
C ASN A 622 6.72 28.75 16.35
N PRO A 623 6.64 29.65 17.34
CA PRO A 623 5.47 29.78 18.21
C PRO A 623 4.28 30.48 17.54
N SER A 624 4.39 30.92 16.28
CA SER A 624 3.30 31.56 15.53
C SER A 624 2.57 30.59 14.58
N LEU A 625 2.84 29.29 14.68
CA LEU A 625 2.18 28.28 13.85
C LEU A 625 0.67 28.26 14.08
N ARG A 626 -0.07 28.36 12.99
CA ARG A 626 -1.52 28.13 12.99
C ARG A 626 -1.82 26.66 12.69
N PRO A 627 -2.91 26.10 13.25
CA PRO A 627 -3.37 24.78 12.85
C PRO A 627 -3.69 24.70 11.35
N GLU A 628 -3.37 23.57 10.75
CA GLU A 628 -3.75 23.26 9.36
C GLU A 628 -5.25 22.99 9.28
N LYS A 629 -5.86 23.34 8.14
CA LYS A 629 -7.26 23.06 7.84
C LYS A 629 -7.37 22.27 6.54
N SER A 630 -8.36 21.41 6.46
CA SER A 630 -8.69 20.62 5.28
C SER A 630 -10.15 20.83 4.90
N ARG A 631 -10.42 20.85 3.59
CA ARG A 631 -11.73 20.86 2.97
C ARG A 631 -11.73 19.80 1.89
N ASN A 632 -12.57 18.80 2.06
CA ASN A 632 -12.62 17.64 1.18
C ASN A 632 -14.00 17.55 0.54
N ILE A 633 -14.01 17.35 -0.76
CA ILE A 633 -15.21 17.04 -1.54
C ILE A 633 -14.98 15.71 -2.23
N GLU A 634 -15.95 14.79 -2.12
CA GLU A 634 -15.91 13.52 -2.82
C GLU A 634 -17.20 13.26 -3.58
N TYR A 635 -17.05 12.65 -4.75
CA TYR A 635 -18.16 12.06 -5.50
C TYR A 635 -17.80 10.61 -5.79
N GLY A 636 -18.70 9.68 -5.56
CA GLY A 636 -18.41 8.28 -5.82
C GLY A 636 -19.62 7.44 -6.15
N ILE A 637 -19.31 6.27 -6.69
CA ILE A 637 -20.25 5.21 -6.99
C ILE A 637 -19.70 3.89 -6.43
N ASN A 638 -20.54 3.18 -5.70
CA ASN A 638 -20.32 1.80 -5.29
C ASN A 638 -21.27 0.92 -6.10
N VAL A 639 -20.76 -0.22 -6.57
CA VAL A 639 -21.53 -1.25 -7.25
C VAL A 639 -21.23 -2.58 -6.58
N LEU A 640 -22.27 -3.26 -6.12
CA LEU A 640 -22.24 -4.58 -5.54
C LEU A 640 -23.36 -5.40 -6.17
N GLN A 641 -23.03 -6.26 -7.13
CA GLN A 641 -23.99 -7.02 -7.91
C GLN A 641 -23.61 -8.50 -7.92
N ASP A 642 -24.59 -9.35 -7.70
CA ASP A 642 -24.46 -10.80 -7.88
C ASP A 642 -25.06 -11.19 -9.24
N GLY A 643 -24.44 -12.18 -9.89
CA GLY A 643 -24.94 -12.79 -11.12
C GLY A 643 -24.85 -11.94 -12.39
N VAL A 644 -23.85 -11.06 -12.49
CA VAL A 644 -23.61 -10.23 -13.68
C VAL A 644 -23.37 -11.08 -14.94
N LEU A 645 -22.60 -12.17 -14.83
CA LEU A 645 -22.30 -13.13 -15.92
C LEU A 645 -22.71 -14.58 -15.58
N GLY A 646 -23.34 -14.83 -14.44
CA GLY A 646 -23.86 -16.15 -14.06
C GLY A 646 -23.85 -16.37 -12.54
N ASN A 647 -22.94 -17.20 -12.05
CA ASN A 647 -22.67 -17.33 -10.60
C ASN A 647 -21.36 -16.61 -10.27
N ASP A 648 -21.46 -15.29 -10.24
CA ASP A 648 -20.36 -14.36 -10.01
C ASP A 648 -20.80 -13.22 -9.07
N ARG A 649 -19.83 -12.53 -8.47
CA ARG A 649 -20.04 -11.37 -7.61
C ARG A 649 -19.09 -10.27 -8.02
N LEU A 650 -19.65 -9.12 -8.39
CA LEU A 650 -18.93 -7.91 -8.74
C LEU A 650 -19.06 -6.90 -7.60
N GLN A 651 -17.93 -6.49 -7.05
CA GLN A 651 -17.82 -5.38 -6.13
C GLN A 651 -16.86 -4.36 -6.72
N THR A 652 -17.33 -3.15 -7.01
CA THR A 652 -16.48 -2.10 -7.55
C THR A 652 -16.84 -0.77 -6.94
N LYS A 653 -15.83 0.09 -6.80
CA LYS A 653 -15.95 1.44 -6.28
C LYS A 653 -15.13 2.39 -7.12
N LEU A 654 -15.72 3.53 -7.47
CA LEU A 654 -15.05 4.62 -8.16
C LEU A 654 -15.30 5.90 -7.39
N VAL A 655 -14.24 6.63 -7.06
CA VAL A 655 -14.31 7.88 -6.32
C VAL A 655 -13.46 8.95 -6.99
N TYR A 656 -14.03 10.13 -7.20
CA TYR A 656 -13.30 11.37 -7.47
C TYR A 656 -13.20 12.17 -6.18
N PHE A 657 -12.01 12.66 -5.86
CA PHE A 657 -11.76 13.49 -4.68
C PHE A 657 -11.12 14.83 -5.04
N ASP A 658 -11.47 15.86 -4.28
CA ASP A 658 -10.90 17.20 -4.32
C ASP A 658 -10.59 17.65 -2.89
N ASN A 659 -9.31 17.58 -2.52
CA ASN A 659 -8.83 17.89 -1.18
C ASN A 659 -8.02 19.19 -1.18
N ARG A 660 -8.55 20.22 -0.52
CA ARG A 660 -7.90 21.52 -0.36
C ARG A 660 -7.45 21.72 1.09
N TYR A 661 -6.16 21.96 1.27
CA TYR A 661 -5.55 22.25 2.56
C TYR A 661 -5.16 23.72 2.63
N THR A 662 -5.39 24.37 3.77
CA THR A 662 -5.01 25.78 4.00
C THR A 662 -4.28 25.91 5.32
N ASP A 663 -3.45 26.94 5.45
CA ASP A 663 -2.50 27.08 6.56
C ASP A 663 -1.61 25.82 6.68
N PHE A 664 -1.22 25.20 5.56
CA PHE A 664 -0.48 23.95 5.55
C PHE A 664 0.94 24.16 6.10
N ILE A 665 1.36 23.36 7.08
CA ILE A 665 2.64 23.48 7.78
C ILE A 665 3.74 22.76 6.99
N MET A 666 4.78 23.49 6.64
CA MET A 666 5.98 22.99 5.98
C MET A 666 7.23 23.70 6.50
N ARG A 667 8.43 23.17 6.22
CA ARG A 667 9.70 23.75 6.65
C ARG A 667 10.26 24.68 5.58
N GLU A 668 10.61 25.90 5.96
CA GLU A 668 11.18 26.91 5.06
C GLU A 668 12.26 27.74 5.74
N TYR A 669 12.98 28.59 4.98
CA TYR A 669 13.85 29.60 5.59
C TYR A 669 13.04 30.69 6.29
N GLY A 670 13.45 31.08 7.49
CA GLY A 670 12.78 32.14 8.26
C GLY A 670 12.69 33.46 7.48
N THR A 671 13.75 33.83 6.76
CA THR A 671 13.80 35.03 5.92
C THR A 671 12.74 35.07 4.81
N SER A 672 12.24 33.92 4.33
CA SER A 672 11.20 33.85 3.29
C SER A 672 9.80 34.29 3.78
N PHE A 673 9.66 34.51 5.09
CA PHE A 673 8.43 34.95 5.75
C PHE A 673 8.64 36.22 6.57
N GLY A 674 9.68 36.99 6.26
CA GLY A 674 10.00 38.24 6.97
C GLY A 674 10.53 38.04 8.39
N LEU A 675 10.99 36.84 8.78
CA LEU A 675 11.67 36.62 10.06
C LEU A 675 13.16 36.97 9.93
N GLU A 676 13.74 37.61 10.95
CA GLU A 676 15.15 38.08 10.96
C GLU A 676 16.21 36.95 11.05
N THR A 677 15.86 35.69 10.76
CA THR A 677 16.73 34.53 11.00
C THR A 677 17.04 33.75 9.72
N ASN A 678 18.32 33.40 9.52
CA ASN A 678 18.81 32.56 8.41
C ASN A 678 18.62 31.04 8.66
N TYR A 679 17.92 30.66 9.72
CA TYR A 679 17.62 29.27 10.07
C TYR A 679 16.36 28.79 9.35
N ARG A 680 16.17 27.47 9.28
CA ARG A 680 14.89 26.91 8.83
C ARG A 680 13.90 26.90 9.97
N THR A 681 12.63 27.04 9.65
CA THR A 681 11.55 26.97 10.63
C THR A 681 10.29 26.38 9.99
N TYR A 682 9.41 25.84 10.81
CA TYR A 682 8.09 25.43 10.35
C TYR A 682 7.22 26.66 10.14
N THR A 683 6.48 26.72 9.05
CA THR A 683 5.64 27.86 8.68
C THR A 683 4.38 27.40 7.95
N ASN A 684 3.34 28.24 7.95
CA ASN A 684 2.09 27.97 7.25
C ASN A 684 2.15 28.54 5.82
N ILE A 685 2.00 27.69 4.81
CA ILE A 685 1.72 28.13 3.45
C ILE A 685 0.22 28.29 3.20
N PRO A 686 -0.18 29.19 2.28
CA PRO A 686 -1.58 29.52 2.05
C PRO A 686 -2.43 28.31 1.70
N GLN A 687 -1.93 27.46 0.78
CA GLN A 687 -2.73 26.36 0.27
C GLN A 687 -1.91 25.23 -0.36
N VAL A 688 -2.41 24.00 -0.21
CA VAL A 688 -2.01 22.80 -0.95
C VAL A 688 -3.27 22.12 -1.50
N HIS A 689 -3.16 21.50 -2.67
CA HIS A 689 -4.30 20.92 -3.38
C HIS A 689 -3.96 19.55 -3.95
N PHE A 690 -4.82 18.56 -3.70
CA PHE A 690 -4.74 17.22 -4.29
C PHE A 690 -6.09 16.82 -4.89
N ARG A 691 -6.11 16.50 -6.18
CA ARG A 691 -7.28 15.99 -6.91
C ARG A 691 -6.95 14.69 -7.62
N GLY A 692 -7.88 13.76 -7.60
CA GLY A 692 -7.67 12.48 -8.25
C GLY A 692 -8.89 11.58 -8.30
N VAL A 693 -8.66 10.41 -8.90
CA VAL A 693 -9.62 9.32 -9.03
C VAL A 693 -9.03 8.07 -8.40
N GLU A 694 -9.83 7.38 -7.59
CA GLU A 694 -9.54 6.07 -7.02
C GLU A 694 -10.56 5.06 -7.54
N ALA A 695 -10.09 3.88 -7.95
CA ALA A 695 -10.92 2.76 -8.34
C ALA A 695 -10.51 1.50 -7.57
N SER A 696 -11.50 0.73 -7.12
CA SER A 696 -11.34 -0.58 -6.50
C SER A 696 -12.26 -1.59 -7.19
N LEU A 697 -11.77 -2.80 -7.40
CA LEU A 697 -12.48 -3.91 -8.02
C LEU A 697 -12.19 -5.19 -7.24
N ASP A 698 -13.24 -5.92 -6.90
CA ASP A 698 -13.22 -7.30 -6.46
C ASP A 698 -14.25 -8.06 -7.31
N TYR A 699 -13.79 -9.02 -8.08
CA TYR A 699 -14.64 -9.81 -8.97
C TYR A 699 -14.36 -11.29 -8.78
N ASN A 700 -15.37 -12.01 -8.28
CA ASN A 700 -15.32 -13.45 -8.06
C ASN A 700 -16.23 -14.15 -9.07
N ILE A 701 -15.72 -15.14 -9.79
CA ILE A 701 -16.49 -15.92 -10.78
C ILE A 701 -16.09 -17.39 -10.77
N GLY A 702 -17.00 -18.26 -10.31
CA GLY A 702 -16.69 -19.66 -10.07
C GLY A 702 -15.54 -19.83 -9.06
N GLY A 703 -14.47 -20.52 -9.45
CA GLY A 703 -13.26 -20.65 -8.64
C GLY A 703 -12.27 -19.49 -8.78
N TRP A 704 -12.49 -18.53 -9.68
CA TRP A 704 -11.51 -17.48 -9.96
C TRP A 704 -11.84 -16.17 -9.26
N PHE A 705 -10.81 -15.40 -8.94
CA PHE A 705 -10.94 -14.05 -8.39
C PHE A 705 -9.99 -13.08 -9.09
N LEU A 706 -10.48 -11.86 -9.31
CA LEU A 706 -9.74 -10.72 -9.82
C LEU A 706 -9.93 -9.55 -8.85
N GLU A 707 -8.84 -9.10 -8.27
CA GLU A 707 -8.81 -7.93 -7.40
C GLU A 707 -7.96 -6.85 -8.09
N GLY A 708 -8.42 -5.62 -8.09
CA GLY A 708 -7.76 -4.53 -8.80
C GLY A 708 -7.97 -3.20 -8.10
N GLN A 709 -6.94 -2.38 -8.09
CA GLN A 709 -7.01 -1.07 -7.48
C GLN A 709 -6.05 -0.10 -8.15
N VAL A 710 -6.55 1.11 -8.37
CA VAL A 710 -5.81 2.17 -9.05
C VAL A 710 -6.11 3.49 -8.37
N ASN A 711 -5.07 4.28 -8.18
CA ASN A 711 -5.17 5.68 -7.82
C ASN A 711 -4.49 6.52 -8.91
N TYR A 712 -5.11 7.63 -9.31
CA TYR A 712 -4.60 8.55 -10.34
C TYR A 712 -4.84 10.00 -9.93
N TYR A 713 -3.77 10.80 -9.83
CA TYR A 713 -3.87 12.22 -9.55
C TYR A 713 -4.05 13.01 -10.85
N THR A 714 -5.13 13.78 -10.93
CA THR A 714 -5.42 14.67 -12.06
C THR A 714 -4.72 16.01 -11.91
N ASP A 715 -4.59 16.49 -10.67
CA ASP A 715 -3.96 17.77 -10.36
C ASP A 715 -3.40 17.77 -8.93
N VAL A 716 -2.17 18.27 -8.78
CA VAL A 716 -1.52 18.49 -7.49
C VAL A 716 -0.87 19.86 -7.54
N GLN A 717 -1.14 20.72 -6.55
CA GLN A 717 -0.62 22.08 -6.53
C GLN A 717 -0.16 22.50 -5.13
N PHE A 718 0.91 23.29 -5.08
CA PHE A 718 1.40 23.93 -3.87
C PHE A 718 1.52 25.44 -4.11
N CYS A 719 1.08 26.23 -3.13
CA CYS A 719 1.22 27.68 -3.15
C CYS A 719 2.43 28.04 -2.26
N ALA A 720 3.64 27.86 -2.79
CA ALA A 720 4.90 28.03 -2.07
C ALA A 720 5.44 29.48 -2.13
N PRO A 721 6.23 29.91 -1.13
CA PRO A 721 6.92 31.22 -1.14
C PRO A 721 8.05 31.27 -2.20
N THR A 722 8.44 32.48 -2.61
CA THR A 722 9.65 32.79 -3.39
C THR A 722 10.68 33.54 -2.54
N GLY A 723 11.91 33.62 -3.04
CA GLY A 723 13.07 34.20 -2.34
C GLY A 723 13.01 35.67 -1.94
N GLU A 724 11.91 36.39 -2.20
CA GLU A 724 11.73 37.81 -1.80
C GLU A 724 10.39 38.06 -1.07
N ASN A 725 9.92 37.15 -0.21
CA ASN A 725 8.69 37.31 0.59
C ASN A 725 7.37 37.38 -0.20
N SER A 726 7.30 36.76 -1.39
CA SER A 726 6.05 36.68 -2.18
C SER A 726 5.71 35.25 -2.55
N PHE A 727 4.42 34.87 -2.49
CA PHE A 727 3.95 33.56 -2.96
C PHE A 727 3.84 33.55 -4.49
N LEU A 728 4.30 32.48 -5.15
CA LEU A 728 3.88 32.24 -6.54
C LEU A 728 2.36 32.00 -6.57
N PRO A 729 1.67 32.33 -7.68
CA PRO A 729 0.41 31.67 -7.96
C PRO A 729 0.62 30.15 -7.87
N CYS A 730 -0.32 29.46 -7.21
CA CYS A 730 -0.21 28.03 -6.91
C CYS A 730 0.25 27.25 -8.15
N GLY A 731 1.32 26.47 -7.98
CA GLY A 731 2.02 25.82 -9.08
C GLY A 731 2.03 24.31 -8.95
N ARG A 732 2.27 23.62 -10.08
CA ARG A 732 2.44 22.16 -10.15
C ARG A 732 3.87 21.73 -9.78
N PHE A 733 4.35 22.23 -8.64
CA PHE A 733 5.67 21.90 -8.10
C PHE A 733 5.68 22.11 -6.59
N THR A 734 6.56 21.42 -5.88
CA THR A 734 6.82 21.69 -4.45
C THR A 734 7.93 22.73 -4.29
N SER A 735 8.00 23.31 -3.08
CA SER A 735 9.14 24.16 -2.69
C SER A 735 10.46 23.41 -2.80
N GLY A 736 11.52 24.18 -3.09
CA GLY A 736 12.89 23.73 -3.11
C GLY A 736 13.47 23.42 -1.72
N GLU A 737 12.93 24.02 -0.66
CA GLU A 737 13.58 24.06 0.66
C GLU A 737 13.02 23.05 1.66
N ASP A 738 11.89 22.47 1.30
CA ASP A 738 11.10 21.61 2.14
C ASP A 738 11.16 20.14 1.70
N TYR A 739 11.07 19.24 2.68
CA TYR A 739 11.12 17.79 2.45
C TYR A 739 9.76 17.21 2.04
N ARG A 740 8.67 17.98 1.91
CA ARG A 740 7.35 17.48 1.46
C ARG A 740 7.34 17.01 0.01
N SER A 741 8.34 17.38 -0.77
CA SER A 741 8.61 16.73 -2.06
C SER A 741 8.66 15.20 -1.92
N GLU A 742 9.14 14.69 -0.78
CA GLU A 742 9.17 13.25 -0.45
C GLU A 742 7.80 12.66 -0.12
N ALA A 743 6.80 13.48 0.22
CA ALA A 743 5.43 13.05 0.52
C ALA A 743 4.49 13.16 -0.69
N VAL A 744 4.97 13.68 -1.85
CA VAL A 744 4.15 13.77 -3.06
C VAL A 744 4.04 12.38 -3.70
N PRO A 745 2.85 11.77 -3.77
CA PRO A 745 2.65 10.42 -4.29
C PRO A 745 2.96 10.31 -5.80
N PRO A 746 3.12 9.09 -6.33
CA PRO A 746 3.10 8.84 -7.77
C PRO A 746 1.86 9.41 -8.43
N LYS A 747 1.98 9.88 -9.68
CA LYS A 747 0.85 10.32 -10.51
C LYS A 747 -0.19 9.21 -10.66
N TYR A 748 0.26 7.97 -10.78
CA TYR A 748 -0.58 6.79 -10.71
C TYR A 748 0.12 5.69 -9.92
N SER A 749 -0.64 4.89 -9.20
CA SER A 749 -0.17 3.69 -8.50
C SER A 749 -1.30 2.70 -8.34
N GLY A 750 -0.97 1.42 -8.16
CA GLY A 750 -1.98 0.40 -8.01
C GLY A 750 -1.42 -1.01 -7.88
N ALA A 751 -2.35 -1.93 -7.69
CA ALA A 751 -2.08 -3.36 -7.68
C ALA A 751 -3.22 -4.10 -8.38
N VAL A 752 -2.88 -5.18 -9.07
CA VAL A 752 -3.85 -6.11 -9.66
C VAL A 752 -3.45 -7.53 -9.28
N THR A 753 -4.39 -8.29 -8.75
CA THR A 753 -4.22 -9.68 -8.33
C THR A 753 -5.21 -10.55 -9.09
N LEU A 754 -4.71 -11.62 -9.70
CA LEU A 754 -5.51 -12.64 -10.36
C LEU A 754 -5.19 -13.98 -9.71
N GLY A 755 -6.21 -14.75 -9.32
CA GLY A 755 -5.99 -16.06 -8.74
C GLY A 755 -7.15 -17.04 -8.94
N GLY A 756 -6.86 -18.31 -8.64
CA GLY A 756 -7.75 -19.45 -8.81
C GLY A 756 -7.81 -20.34 -7.56
N ARG A 757 -9.05 -20.65 -7.19
CA ARG A 757 -9.63 -21.65 -6.29
C ARG A 757 -9.66 -23.06 -6.90
N PHE A 758 -8.90 -24.05 -6.43
CA PHE A 758 -8.92 -25.42 -6.98
C PHE A 758 -9.06 -26.50 -5.89
N PHE A 759 -9.57 -27.68 -6.29
CA PHE A 759 -9.74 -28.86 -5.43
C PHE A 759 -10.56 -28.56 -4.16
N ASP A 760 -11.80 -28.07 -4.34
CA ASP A 760 -12.68 -27.64 -3.25
C ASP A 760 -12.00 -26.61 -2.33
N ASP A 761 -11.36 -25.63 -2.97
CA ASP A 761 -10.57 -24.54 -2.39
C ASP A 761 -9.32 -24.92 -1.60
N ARG A 762 -8.91 -26.20 -1.62
CA ARG A 762 -7.68 -26.65 -0.95
C ARG A 762 -6.42 -26.12 -1.60
N LEU A 763 -6.42 -25.82 -2.90
CA LEU A 763 -5.29 -25.17 -3.57
C LEU A 763 -5.70 -23.79 -4.05
N THR A 764 -4.97 -22.77 -3.61
CA THR A 764 -5.05 -21.41 -4.16
C THR A 764 -3.76 -21.09 -4.88
N LEU A 765 -3.85 -20.59 -6.10
CA LEU A 765 -2.72 -20.05 -6.86
C LEU A 765 -3.06 -18.65 -7.36
N GLY A 766 -2.09 -17.75 -7.38
CA GLY A 766 -2.31 -16.43 -7.94
C GLY A 766 -1.05 -15.69 -8.30
N ALA A 767 -1.24 -14.61 -9.04
CA ALA A 767 -0.23 -13.66 -9.43
C ALA A 767 -0.69 -12.25 -9.05
N ARG A 768 0.25 -11.42 -8.59
CA ARG A 768 0.01 -10.02 -8.25
C ARG A 768 0.98 -9.14 -9.00
N THR A 769 0.49 -8.03 -9.55
CA THR A 769 1.34 -6.97 -10.11
C THR A 769 1.16 -5.72 -9.28
N VAL A 770 2.26 -5.13 -8.80
CA VAL A 770 2.26 -3.83 -8.13
C VAL A 770 2.99 -2.83 -9.01
N PHE A 771 2.42 -1.65 -9.22
CA PHE A 771 3.00 -0.64 -10.11
C PHE A 771 2.87 0.78 -9.58
N ALA A 772 3.85 1.61 -9.94
CA ALA A 772 3.84 3.04 -9.65
C ALA A 772 4.46 3.82 -10.81
N GLY A 773 3.84 4.96 -11.13
CA GLY A 773 4.35 5.93 -12.09
C GLY A 773 5.38 6.89 -11.49
N LYS A 774 5.76 7.91 -12.26
CA LYS A 774 6.56 9.03 -11.75
C LYS A 774 5.78 9.80 -10.68
N ARG A 775 6.49 10.53 -9.82
CA ARG A 775 5.91 11.49 -8.88
C ARG A 775 4.90 12.44 -9.56
N ALA A 776 3.80 12.75 -8.88
CA ALA A 776 2.70 13.55 -9.45
C ALA A 776 3.13 14.97 -9.87
N VAL A 777 3.96 15.62 -9.04
CA VAL A 777 4.62 16.89 -9.34
C VAL A 777 6.06 16.85 -8.87
N GLY A 778 6.94 17.55 -9.60
CA GLY A 778 8.35 17.68 -9.25
C GLY A 778 8.60 18.82 -8.25
N ARG A 779 9.88 19.05 -7.94
CA ARG A 779 10.35 20.17 -7.13
C ARG A 779 10.77 21.34 -8.01
N GLN A 780 10.56 22.57 -7.56
CA GLN A 780 11.19 23.75 -8.18
C GLN A 780 12.67 23.84 -7.77
N ALA A 781 13.57 23.96 -8.74
CA ALA A 781 14.99 24.11 -8.45
C ALA A 781 15.27 25.52 -7.89
N VAL A 782 15.54 25.64 -6.58
CA VAL A 782 15.86 26.92 -5.92
C VAL A 782 17.36 27.00 -5.61
N TYR A 783 17.93 28.21 -5.68
CA TYR A 783 19.33 28.47 -5.31
C TYR A 783 19.51 28.38 -3.78
N GLY A 784 20.29 27.41 -3.32
CA GLY A 784 20.52 27.13 -1.88
C GLY A 784 19.79 25.90 -1.34
N GLY A 785 18.78 25.39 -2.06
CA GLY A 785 17.92 24.34 -1.52
C GLY A 785 18.56 22.97 -1.34
N SER A 786 18.56 22.51 -0.09
CA SER A 786 19.33 21.33 0.35
C SER A 786 18.54 20.01 0.39
N SER A 787 17.22 20.01 0.18
CA SER A 787 16.43 18.77 0.18
C SER A 787 16.28 18.25 -1.26
N VAL A 788 16.89 17.11 -1.57
CA VAL A 788 16.72 16.44 -2.86
C VAL A 788 15.87 15.20 -2.62
N ALA A 789 14.61 15.27 -3.04
CA ALA A 789 13.70 14.14 -2.94
C ALA A 789 14.32 12.89 -3.57
N SER A 790 14.09 11.74 -2.96
CA SER A 790 14.43 10.46 -3.55
C SER A 790 13.62 10.28 -4.83
N GLU A 791 14.34 10.20 -5.95
CA GLU A 791 13.75 9.99 -7.27
C GLU A 791 13.67 8.50 -7.54
N TRP A 792 12.50 8.02 -7.96
CA TRP A 792 12.31 6.65 -8.44
C TRP A 792 11.92 6.65 -9.91
N ASN A 793 12.32 5.59 -10.60
CA ASN A 793 11.83 5.30 -11.93
C ASN A 793 10.46 4.63 -11.85
N PRO A 794 9.55 4.85 -12.81
CA PRO A 794 8.34 4.05 -12.91
C PRO A 794 8.67 2.56 -12.90
N TYR A 795 7.89 1.79 -12.16
CA TYR A 795 8.13 0.37 -11.99
C TYR A 795 6.83 -0.42 -11.99
N ALA A 796 6.95 -1.67 -12.41
CA ALA A 796 5.99 -2.72 -12.18
C ALA A 796 6.78 -3.94 -11.67
N VAL A 797 6.30 -4.56 -10.60
CA VAL A 797 6.86 -5.79 -10.03
C VAL A 797 5.78 -6.86 -10.01
N PHE A 798 6.20 -8.09 -10.28
CA PHE A 798 5.33 -9.25 -10.41
C PHE A 798 5.66 -10.24 -9.30
N ASP A 799 4.62 -10.69 -8.61
CA ASP A 799 4.68 -11.66 -7.54
C ASP A 799 3.83 -12.88 -7.90
N LEU A 800 4.27 -14.06 -7.47
CA LEU A 800 3.51 -15.30 -7.52
C LEU A 800 3.26 -15.79 -6.10
N PHE A 801 2.09 -16.34 -5.84
CA PHE A 801 1.78 -16.96 -4.56
C PHE A 801 0.93 -18.22 -4.71
N GLY A 802 1.03 -19.10 -3.73
CA GLY A 802 0.18 -20.27 -3.65
C GLY A 802 0.07 -20.82 -2.23
N SER A 803 -1.07 -21.42 -1.92
CA SER A 803 -1.33 -22.11 -0.66
C SER A 803 -2.03 -23.43 -0.91
N LEU A 804 -1.56 -24.48 -0.24
CA LEU A 804 -2.12 -25.83 -0.29
C LEU A 804 -2.51 -26.29 1.11
N ASP A 805 -3.78 -26.60 1.29
CA ASP A 805 -4.30 -27.26 2.48
C ASP A 805 -4.08 -28.77 2.36
N ILE A 806 -3.06 -29.26 3.05
CA ILE A 806 -2.67 -30.68 3.08
C ILE A 806 -3.70 -31.46 3.89
N THR A 807 -4.14 -30.88 4.99
CA THR A 807 -5.21 -31.37 5.86
C THR A 807 -6.10 -30.20 6.26
N ASP A 808 -7.21 -30.48 6.95
CA ASP A 808 -8.10 -29.43 7.46
C ASP A 808 -7.42 -28.55 8.54
N TYR A 809 -6.25 -28.97 9.04
CA TYR A 809 -5.49 -28.30 10.09
C TYR A 809 -4.14 -27.76 9.61
N VAL A 810 -3.59 -28.22 8.48
CA VAL A 810 -2.22 -27.91 8.04
C VAL A 810 -2.22 -27.32 6.63
N THR A 811 -1.68 -26.11 6.53
CA THR A 811 -1.49 -25.40 5.26
C THR A 811 -0.02 -25.18 4.99
N VAL A 812 0.41 -25.43 3.76
CA VAL A 812 1.70 -24.99 3.24
C VAL A 812 1.48 -23.84 2.27
N SER A 813 2.22 -22.74 2.43
CA SER A 813 2.14 -21.58 1.55
C SER A 813 3.52 -21.20 1.02
N ALA A 814 3.56 -20.78 -0.23
CA ALA A 814 4.75 -20.34 -0.93
C ALA A 814 4.48 -19.01 -1.64
N SER A 815 5.47 -18.13 -1.66
CA SER A 815 5.43 -16.90 -2.47
C SER A 815 6.80 -16.62 -3.08
N ALA A 816 6.78 -16.00 -4.26
CA ALA A 816 7.95 -15.48 -4.95
C ALA A 816 7.64 -14.03 -5.38
N GLU A 817 8.23 -13.07 -4.69
CA GLU A 817 8.07 -11.64 -4.94
C GLU A 817 9.17 -11.12 -5.87
N ASN A 818 8.85 -10.09 -6.66
CA ASN A 818 9.76 -9.49 -7.64
C ASN A 818 10.43 -10.57 -8.54
N ILE A 819 9.62 -11.43 -9.17
CA ILE A 819 10.11 -12.61 -9.90
C ILE A 819 11.08 -12.26 -11.04
N ALA A 820 10.91 -11.07 -11.65
CA ALA A 820 11.76 -10.52 -12.69
C ALA A 820 13.11 -9.98 -12.16
N ASN A 821 13.32 -10.02 -10.84
CA ASN A 821 14.53 -9.55 -10.16
C ASN A 821 14.88 -8.09 -10.49
N ARG A 822 13.87 -7.21 -10.50
CA ARG A 822 14.02 -5.80 -10.84
C ARG A 822 14.76 -5.03 -9.74
N PHE A 823 15.71 -4.18 -10.13
CA PHE A 823 16.30 -3.14 -9.29
C PHE A 823 15.41 -1.90 -9.33
N TYR A 824 14.86 -1.48 -8.20
CA TYR A 824 13.98 -0.31 -8.13
C TYR A 824 13.94 0.28 -6.70
N LEU A 825 13.56 1.56 -6.60
CA LEU A 825 13.17 2.19 -5.33
C LEU A 825 11.65 2.15 -5.21
N ASP A 826 11.12 1.81 -4.03
CA ASP A 826 9.69 1.97 -3.77
C ASP A 826 9.28 3.44 -3.90
N ALA A 827 8.05 3.69 -4.35
CA ALA A 827 7.48 5.03 -4.32
C ALA A 827 7.47 5.57 -2.87
N LEU A 828 7.84 6.84 -2.71
CA LEU A 828 8.01 7.48 -1.39
C LEU A 828 9.07 6.84 -0.51
N SER A 829 10.04 6.13 -1.09
CA SER A 829 11.24 5.71 -0.37
C SER A 829 12.02 6.95 0.08
N ARG A 830 12.03 7.24 1.38
CA ARG A 830 12.74 8.41 1.93
C ARG A 830 14.25 8.28 1.87
N ALA A 831 14.76 7.12 2.27
CA ALA A 831 16.14 6.75 1.99
C ALA A 831 16.20 6.17 0.59
N ARG A 832 17.33 6.33 -0.11
CA ARG A 832 17.54 5.79 -1.45
C ARG A 832 17.93 4.31 -1.41
N THR A 833 17.26 3.57 -0.53
CA THR A 833 17.46 2.15 -0.24
C THR A 833 16.68 1.34 -1.29
N PRO A 834 17.35 0.64 -2.22
CA PRO A 834 16.68 -0.19 -3.21
C PRO A 834 15.84 -1.27 -2.55
N SER A 835 14.69 -1.56 -3.14
CA SER A 835 13.83 -2.64 -2.68
C SER A 835 14.49 -4.01 -2.91
N PRO A 836 14.06 -5.05 -2.17
CA PRO A 836 14.58 -6.39 -2.35
C PRO A 836 14.51 -6.84 -3.82
N GLY A 837 15.56 -7.54 -4.26
CA GLY A 837 15.49 -8.37 -5.45
C GLY A 837 14.47 -9.49 -5.30
N ARG A 838 14.55 -10.50 -6.15
CA ARG A 838 13.65 -11.65 -6.07
C ARG A 838 13.72 -12.29 -4.68
N LEU A 839 12.57 -12.57 -4.09
CA LEU A 839 12.45 -13.08 -2.73
C LEU A 839 11.47 -14.25 -2.69
N VAL A 840 11.91 -15.40 -2.20
CA VAL A 840 11.12 -16.63 -2.10
C VAL A 840 10.88 -16.96 -0.63
N ARG A 841 9.63 -17.28 -0.30
CA ARG A 841 9.20 -17.66 1.05
C ARG A 841 8.45 -18.97 1.03
N LEU A 842 8.68 -19.77 2.07
CA LEU A 842 7.92 -20.97 2.37
C LEU A 842 7.44 -20.89 3.82
N SER A 843 6.17 -21.23 4.05
CA SER A 843 5.62 -21.29 5.40
C SER A 843 4.67 -22.46 5.57
N VAL A 844 4.60 -22.96 6.80
CA VAL A 844 3.67 -23.97 7.26
C VAL A 844 2.84 -23.36 8.36
N THR A 845 1.52 -23.52 8.29
CA THR A 845 0.61 -23.09 9.35
C THR A 845 -0.24 -24.26 9.82
N GLY A 846 -0.12 -24.61 11.09
CA GLY A 846 -1.03 -25.49 11.81
C GLY A 846 -2.13 -24.69 12.50
N ARG A 847 -3.39 -25.13 12.38
CA ARG A 847 -4.55 -24.58 13.08
C ARG A 847 -5.32 -25.73 13.73
N PHE A 848 -5.61 -25.62 15.02
CA PHE A 848 -6.39 -26.61 15.77
C PHE A 848 -7.56 -25.89 16.44
N GLY A 849 -8.78 -26.41 16.31
CA GLY A 849 -9.99 -25.77 16.88
C GLY A 849 -10.35 -24.42 16.26
N GLY A 850 -9.67 -24.01 15.18
CA GLY A 850 -9.89 -22.73 14.50
C GLY A 850 -11.03 -22.74 13.48
N PRO A 851 -11.37 -21.56 12.93
CA PRO A 851 -12.46 -21.42 11.97
C PRO A 851 -12.21 -22.20 10.68
N ASP A 852 -13.29 -22.76 10.11
CA ASP A 852 -13.26 -23.45 8.82
C ASP A 852 -12.97 -22.45 7.70
N ARG A 853 -11.85 -22.65 7.00
CA ARG A 853 -11.42 -21.80 5.88
C ARG A 853 -12.43 -21.72 4.74
N GLN A 854 -13.27 -22.74 4.57
CA GLN A 854 -14.28 -22.75 3.52
C GLN A 854 -15.39 -21.71 3.78
N ARG A 855 -15.70 -21.36 5.04
CA ARG A 855 -16.69 -20.32 5.35
C ARG A 855 -16.16 -18.90 5.16
N GLU A 856 -14.88 -18.64 5.41
CA GLU A 856 -14.25 -17.35 5.11
C GLU A 856 -14.21 -17.06 3.60
N ARG A 857 -14.31 -18.10 2.75
CA ARG A 857 -14.21 -18.01 1.29
C ARG A 857 -15.53 -18.13 0.54
N ALA A 858 -16.60 -18.56 1.22
CA ALA A 858 -17.88 -18.89 0.61
C ALA A 858 -19.02 -17.99 1.11
N GLU A 859 -19.23 -16.85 0.45
CA GLU A 859 -20.54 -16.18 0.40
C GLU A 859 -21.23 -16.33 -0.97
N LEU A 860 -20.61 -17.01 -1.94
CA LEU A 860 -21.33 -17.44 -3.13
C LEU A 860 -21.76 -18.89 -2.93
N PRO A 861 -23.08 -19.20 -2.91
CA PRO A 861 -23.50 -20.57 -3.12
C PRO A 861 -22.90 -21.02 -4.46
N HIS A 862 -21.94 -21.94 -4.42
CA HIS A 862 -21.31 -22.51 -5.60
C HIS A 862 -22.30 -23.41 -6.36
N GLN A 863 -23.34 -22.82 -6.95
CA GLN A 863 -23.95 -23.39 -8.14
C GLN A 863 -23.20 -22.81 -9.33
N SER A 864 -22.05 -23.39 -9.63
CA SER A 864 -21.26 -23.08 -10.81
C SER A 864 -22.12 -23.27 -12.08
N ARG A 865 -22.77 -22.20 -12.51
CA ARG A 865 -23.28 -22.06 -13.87
C ARG A 865 -22.62 -20.85 -14.49
N LEU A 866 -21.28 -20.93 -14.60
CA LEU A 866 -20.60 -20.28 -15.71
C LEU A 866 -21.37 -20.63 -16.99
N GLY A 867 -21.66 -19.66 -17.86
CA GLY A 867 -22.34 -19.94 -19.14
C GLY A 867 -21.72 -21.16 -19.83
N VAL A 868 -22.54 -22.03 -20.44
CA VAL A 868 -22.08 -23.31 -21.01
C VAL A 868 -20.77 -23.09 -21.78
N PHE A 869 -19.73 -23.82 -21.40
CA PHE A 869 -18.51 -23.96 -22.19
C PHE A 869 -18.53 -25.39 -22.72
N GLY A 870 -19.30 -25.58 -23.79
CA GLY A 870 -19.52 -26.87 -24.42
C GLY A 870 -18.63 -27.09 -25.64
N LYS A 871 -17.96 -26.04 -26.11
CA LYS A 871 -17.05 -26.09 -27.25
C LYS A 871 -15.59 -26.25 -26.81
N ASP A 872 -14.82 -27.00 -27.60
CA ASP A 872 -13.37 -27.01 -27.52
C ASP A 872 -12.78 -25.63 -27.86
N TRP A 873 -11.48 -25.42 -27.67
CA TRP A 873 -10.80 -24.14 -27.90
C TRP A 873 -10.74 -23.70 -29.36
N SER A 874 -11.29 -24.46 -30.31
CA SER A 874 -11.24 -24.16 -31.74
C SER A 874 -12.08 -22.95 -32.13
N GLY A 875 -11.61 -22.20 -33.12
CA GLY A 875 -12.32 -21.09 -33.73
C GLY A 875 -11.47 -19.84 -33.89
N PHE A 876 -12.01 -18.89 -34.66
CA PHE A 876 -11.43 -17.56 -34.81
C PHE A 876 -11.70 -16.73 -33.56
N TYR A 877 -10.74 -15.93 -33.13
CA TYR A 877 -10.91 -15.01 -32.01
C TYR A 877 -10.26 -13.65 -32.29
N LEU A 878 -10.85 -12.62 -31.70
CA LEU A 878 -10.36 -11.24 -31.68
C LEU A 878 -10.27 -10.77 -30.23
N GLY A 879 -9.22 -10.03 -29.88
CA GLY A 879 -9.01 -9.59 -28.52
C GLY A 879 -8.20 -8.31 -28.38
N VAL A 880 -8.15 -7.83 -27.15
CA VAL A 880 -7.32 -6.71 -26.70
C VAL A 880 -6.47 -7.21 -25.54
N ALA A 881 -5.21 -6.79 -25.47
CA ALA A 881 -4.38 -7.03 -24.31
C ALA A 881 -3.55 -5.79 -23.97
N SER A 882 -3.29 -5.61 -22.68
CA SER A 882 -2.48 -4.52 -22.15
C SER A 882 -1.45 -5.11 -21.20
N GLY A 883 -0.25 -4.56 -21.20
CA GLY A 883 0.85 -5.14 -20.47
C GLY A 883 2.03 -4.21 -20.27
N TYR A 884 3.01 -4.71 -19.54
CA TYR A 884 4.29 -4.05 -19.36
C TYR A 884 5.32 -4.69 -20.29
N ALA A 885 6.17 -3.89 -20.91
CA ALA A 885 7.29 -4.35 -21.73
C ALA A 885 8.58 -3.65 -21.30
N ASP A 886 9.62 -4.45 -21.05
CA ASP A 886 11.01 -4.01 -20.90
C ASP A 886 11.81 -4.42 -22.13
N ALA A 887 12.83 -3.64 -22.49
CA ALA A 887 13.79 -4.03 -23.49
C ALA A 887 15.20 -3.67 -23.04
N SER A 888 16.13 -4.61 -23.16
CA SER A 888 17.55 -4.34 -22.98
C SER A 888 18.19 -4.11 -24.34
N SER A 889 19.10 -3.16 -24.41
CA SER A 889 19.79 -2.80 -25.65
C SER A 889 21.25 -2.50 -25.43
N ASP A 890 22.09 -3.11 -26.25
CA ASP A 890 23.50 -2.78 -26.33
C ASP A 890 23.72 -1.85 -27.51
N ILE A 891 24.26 -0.66 -27.25
CA ILE A 891 24.65 0.29 -28.30
C ILE A 891 26.17 0.29 -28.43
N SER A 892 26.66 0.09 -29.66
CA SER A 892 28.07 0.23 -30.00
C SER A 892 28.24 1.30 -31.06
N VAL A 893 29.14 2.25 -30.81
CA VAL A 893 29.29 3.44 -31.64
C VAL A 893 30.68 3.43 -32.27
N VAL A 894 30.73 3.52 -33.59
CA VAL A 894 31.96 3.63 -34.39
C VAL A 894 31.91 4.85 -35.30
N THR A 895 33.06 5.36 -35.71
CA THR A 895 33.11 6.41 -36.73
C THR A 895 32.74 5.83 -38.10
N MET A 896 32.11 6.64 -38.96
CA MET A 896 31.78 6.25 -40.34
C MET A 896 33.01 5.93 -41.20
N ALA A 897 34.19 6.40 -40.81
CA ALA A 897 35.47 6.07 -41.44
C ALA A 897 36.05 4.71 -40.96
N GLY A 898 35.38 4.01 -40.04
CA GLY A 898 35.75 2.67 -39.57
C GLY A 898 36.96 2.60 -38.62
N ALA A 899 37.55 3.74 -38.25
CA ALA A 899 38.78 3.80 -37.46
C ALA A 899 38.75 4.95 -36.42
N ALA A 900 38.11 4.71 -35.28
CA ALA A 900 38.43 5.32 -33.97
C ALA A 900 37.62 4.57 -32.89
N THR A 901 38.23 4.37 -31.71
CA THR A 901 37.68 3.86 -30.44
C THR A 901 36.20 3.43 -30.46
N GLN A 902 35.96 2.12 -30.37
CA GLN A 902 34.62 1.55 -30.19
C GLN A 902 34.12 1.87 -28.79
N GLU A 903 33.09 2.70 -28.70
CA GLU A 903 32.43 2.98 -27.43
C GLU A 903 31.13 2.17 -27.37
N SER A 904 31.05 1.22 -26.43
CA SER A 904 29.89 0.35 -26.24
C SER A 904 29.26 0.55 -24.86
N LYS A 905 27.94 0.60 -24.79
CA LYS A 905 27.22 0.70 -23.53
C LYS A 905 25.87 0.00 -23.61
N SER A 906 25.45 -0.64 -22.53
CA SER A 906 24.11 -1.21 -22.41
C SER A 906 23.13 -0.20 -21.82
N PHE A 907 21.86 -0.27 -22.19
CA PHE A 907 20.77 0.48 -21.57
C PHE A 907 19.41 -0.21 -21.73
N ASP A 908 18.51 0.08 -20.80
CA ASP A 908 17.19 -0.55 -20.75
C ASP A 908 16.08 0.47 -21.06
N ASP A 909 15.16 0.09 -21.95
CA ASP A 909 13.89 0.76 -22.21
C ASP A 909 12.78 0.07 -21.41
N SER A 910 11.77 0.80 -20.96
CA SER A 910 10.55 0.14 -20.48
C SER A 910 9.30 1.00 -20.57
N GLY A 911 8.13 0.36 -20.66
CA GLY A 911 6.86 1.05 -20.83
C GLY A 911 5.64 0.12 -20.84
N LEU A 912 4.46 0.72 -21.04
CA LEU A 912 3.20 0.02 -21.24
C LEU A 912 2.98 -0.28 -22.72
N SER A 913 2.57 -1.51 -23.01
CA SER A 913 2.27 -2.07 -24.33
C SER A 913 0.78 -2.39 -24.42
N HIS A 914 0.08 -1.82 -25.40
CA HIS A 914 -1.33 -2.07 -25.67
C HIS A 914 -1.49 -2.67 -27.06
N VAL A 915 -2.13 -3.84 -27.17
CA VAL A 915 -2.22 -4.59 -28.43
C VAL A 915 -3.65 -4.99 -28.76
N LEU A 916 -3.94 -4.99 -30.06
CA LEU A 916 -5.04 -5.73 -30.66
C LEU A 916 -4.49 -7.07 -31.15
N LEU A 917 -5.20 -8.16 -30.90
CA LEU A 917 -4.80 -9.50 -31.30
C LEU A 917 -5.93 -10.21 -32.03
N ALA A 918 -5.59 -11.00 -33.04
CA ALA A 918 -6.52 -11.85 -33.77
C ALA A 918 -5.84 -13.20 -34.02
N GLY A 919 -6.60 -14.29 -33.95
CA GLY A 919 -6.04 -15.61 -34.19
C GLY A 919 -7.07 -16.68 -34.46
N TYR A 920 -6.59 -17.87 -34.75
CA TYR A 920 -7.41 -19.06 -34.96
C TYR A 920 -6.80 -20.23 -34.21
N ASN A 921 -7.61 -20.93 -33.43
CA ASN A 921 -7.24 -22.16 -32.75
C ASN A 921 -7.94 -23.36 -33.40
N TRP A 922 -7.29 -24.51 -33.34
CA TRP A 922 -7.82 -25.82 -33.64
C TRP A 922 -7.45 -26.76 -32.49
N GLN A 923 -8.42 -27.46 -31.92
CA GLN A 923 -8.23 -28.42 -30.85
C GLN A 923 -8.48 -29.85 -31.33
N SER A 924 -7.59 -30.77 -30.98
CA SER A 924 -7.75 -32.20 -31.22
C SER A 924 -8.65 -32.86 -30.17
N ALA A 925 -9.08 -34.09 -30.43
CA ALA A 925 -9.85 -34.89 -29.47
C ALA A 925 -9.08 -35.18 -28.15
N SER A 926 -7.75 -35.12 -28.14
CA SER A 926 -6.91 -35.30 -26.94
C SER A 926 -6.72 -34.01 -26.13
N GLY A 927 -7.34 -32.90 -26.55
CA GLY A 927 -7.20 -31.59 -25.92
C GLY A 927 -5.96 -30.80 -26.36
N LEU A 928 -5.19 -31.30 -27.33
CA LEU A 928 -4.07 -30.55 -27.90
C LEU A 928 -4.61 -29.41 -28.76
N VAL A 929 -4.18 -28.18 -28.49
CA VAL A 929 -4.57 -26.97 -29.23
C VAL A 929 -3.39 -26.49 -30.08
N LEU A 930 -3.62 -26.33 -31.37
CA LEU A 930 -2.71 -25.67 -32.30
C LEU A 930 -3.37 -24.38 -32.81
N GLY A 931 -2.61 -23.32 -33.00
CA GLY A 931 -3.19 -22.08 -33.50
C GLY A 931 -2.18 -21.14 -34.15
N VAL A 932 -2.70 -20.08 -34.75
CA VAL A 932 -1.92 -18.96 -35.28
C VAL A 932 -2.53 -17.66 -34.77
N GLU A 933 -1.69 -16.74 -34.31
CA GLU A 933 -2.08 -15.45 -33.76
C GLU A 933 -1.22 -14.33 -34.35
N GLY A 934 -1.86 -13.23 -34.74
CA GLY A 934 -1.20 -11.97 -35.01
C GLY A 934 -1.60 -10.92 -33.97
N ASP A 935 -0.64 -10.10 -33.54
CA ASP A 935 -0.92 -8.91 -32.74
C ASP A 935 -0.20 -7.68 -33.28
N PHE A 936 -0.82 -6.52 -33.07
CA PHE A 936 -0.27 -5.20 -33.41
C PHE A 936 -0.64 -4.22 -32.31
N GLY A 937 0.32 -3.39 -31.90
CA GLY A 937 0.10 -2.51 -30.78
C GLY A 937 1.02 -1.32 -30.69
N LEU A 938 0.60 -0.42 -29.82
CA LEU A 938 1.31 0.80 -29.46
C LEU A 938 2.07 0.60 -28.16
N ASN A 939 3.19 1.28 -28.02
CA ASN A 939 4.03 1.19 -26.84
C ASN A 939 4.40 2.59 -26.32
N THR A 940 4.70 2.67 -25.04
CA THR A 940 5.19 3.89 -24.37
C THR A 940 6.63 3.74 -23.89
N SER A 941 7.33 2.67 -24.33
CA SER A 941 8.70 2.37 -23.95
C SER A 941 9.66 3.48 -24.35
N LYS A 942 10.38 3.98 -23.35
CA LYS A 942 11.47 4.94 -23.51
C LYS A 942 12.65 4.53 -22.65
N GLY A 943 13.86 4.82 -23.13
CA GLY A 943 15.09 4.69 -22.36
C GLY A 943 16.15 5.65 -22.87
N SER A 944 17.17 5.87 -22.06
CA SER A 944 18.30 6.73 -22.43
C SER A 944 19.60 6.19 -21.88
N THR A 945 20.70 6.53 -22.55
CA THR A 945 22.04 6.29 -22.05
C THR A 945 23.01 7.35 -22.52
N ASN A 946 23.90 7.73 -21.62
CA ASN A 946 24.96 8.70 -21.92
C ASN A 946 26.24 7.98 -22.37
N LEU A 947 26.86 8.47 -23.44
CA LEU A 947 28.20 8.10 -23.86
C LEU A 947 29.19 9.22 -23.46
N ILE A 948 30.25 8.81 -22.74
CA ILE A 948 31.31 9.68 -22.23
C ILE A 948 32.47 9.60 -23.21
N SER A 949 32.98 10.75 -23.65
CA SER A 949 34.05 10.80 -24.65
C SER A 949 35.34 10.14 -24.14
N SER A 950 35.77 9.08 -24.81
CA SER A 950 37.08 8.43 -24.58
C SER A 950 38.23 9.05 -25.40
N GLU A 951 37.90 9.96 -26.31
CA GLU A 951 38.80 10.45 -27.36
C GLU A 951 39.80 11.51 -26.88
N THR A 952 39.61 12.06 -25.67
CA THR A 952 40.63 12.87 -24.99
C THR A 952 40.86 12.33 -23.58
N THR A 953 42.13 12.14 -23.24
CA THR A 953 42.57 11.63 -21.92
C THR A 953 42.06 12.47 -20.75
N SER A 954 41.63 13.71 -20.99
CA SER A 954 41.14 14.62 -19.96
C SER A 954 39.62 14.61 -19.76
N LEU A 955 38.79 14.41 -20.79
CA LEU A 955 37.32 14.35 -20.62
C LEU A 955 36.87 13.08 -19.88
N ALA A 956 37.55 11.95 -20.13
CA ALA A 956 37.31 10.68 -19.45
C ALA A 956 37.58 10.77 -17.93
N ASN A 957 38.62 11.51 -17.53
CA ASN A 957 38.99 11.71 -16.12
C ASN A 957 37.96 12.53 -15.32
N TYR A 958 37.14 13.35 -16.00
CA TYR A 958 36.11 14.19 -15.37
C TYR A 958 34.67 13.77 -15.71
N LYS A 959 34.47 12.65 -16.42
CA LYS A 959 33.15 12.07 -16.78
C LYS A 959 32.21 13.02 -17.56
N SER A 960 32.76 13.86 -18.44
CA SER A 960 31.98 14.80 -19.25
C SER A 960 31.22 14.09 -20.40
N VAL A 961 29.93 14.43 -20.59
CA VAL A 961 29.03 13.76 -21.57
C VAL A 961 29.28 14.27 -22.98
N GLU A 962 29.52 13.37 -23.95
CA GLU A 962 29.63 13.69 -25.39
C GLU A 962 28.25 13.71 -26.04
N ALA A 963 27.50 12.63 -25.85
CA ALA A 963 26.17 12.45 -26.42
C ALA A 963 25.26 11.65 -25.49
N VAL A 964 23.97 11.94 -25.56
CA VAL A 964 22.91 11.14 -24.92
C VAL A 964 22.09 10.49 -26.01
N TYR A 965 22.03 9.16 -26.00
CA TYR A 965 21.16 8.40 -26.88
C TYR A 965 19.85 8.14 -26.16
N ARG A 966 18.73 8.43 -26.81
CA ARG A 966 17.38 8.17 -26.32
C ARG A 966 16.68 7.23 -27.31
N SER A 967 16.16 6.14 -26.78
CA SER A 967 15.33 5.21 -27.55
C SER A 967 13.86 5.46 -27.24
N GLN A 968 13.05 5.42 -28.28
CA GLN A 968 11.61 5.36 -28.18
C GLN A 968 11.08 4.28 -29.13
N ASN A 969 10.06 3.55 -28.67
CA ASN A 969 9.30 2.63 -29.49
C ASN A 969 7.84 3.04 -29.54
N ASP A 970 7.36 3.34 -30.75
CA ASP A 970 5.97 3.77 -30.95
C ASP A 970 5.03 2.60 -31.24
N TRP A 971 5.49 1.60 -31.99
CA TRP A 971 4.67 0.44 -32.34
C TRP A 971 5.48 -0.86 -32.49
N HIS A 972 4.77 -1.97 -32.33
CA HIS A 972 5.29 -3.32 -32.55
C HIS A 972 4.17 -4.23 -33.03
N GLY A 973 4.54 -5.38 -33.57
CA GLY A 973 3.60 -6.45 -33.90
C GLY A 973 4.29 -7.80 -33.92
N SER A 974 3.51 -8.86 -33.91
CA SER A 974 4.04 -10.21 -34.04
C SER A 974 3.07 -11.13 -34.77
N LEU A 975 3.62 -12.18 -35.38
CA LEU A 975 2.87 -13.29 -35.97
C LEU A 975 3.44 -14.59 -35.42
N ARG A 976 2.62 -15.32 -34.67
CA ARG A 976 3.03 -16.45 -33.83
C ARG A 976 2.20 -17.70 -34.12
N GLY A 977 2.88 -18.85 -34.19
CA GLY A 977 2.24 -20.15 -34.01
C GLY A 977 2.03 -20.42 -32.52
N ARG A 978 0.97 -21.16 -32.19
CA ARG A 978 0.57 -21.54 -30.83
C ARG A 978 0.48 -23.06 -30.71
N ILE A 979 0.98 -23.60 -29.61
CA ILE A 979 0.77 -24.98 -29.19
C ILE A 979 0.36 -24.99 -27.71
N GLY A 980 -0.68 -25.72 -27.34
CA GLY A 980 -1.19 -25.73 -25.97
C GLY A 980 -2.01 -26.95 -25.65
N GLN A 981 -2.42 -27.05 -24.38
CA GLN A 981 -3.27 -28.11 -23.87
C GLN A 981 -4.49 -27.49 -23.20
N GLY A 982 -5.67 -27.90 -23.67
CA GLY A 982 -6.96 -27.54 -23.09
C GLY A 982 -7.38 -28.50 -21.99
N PHE A 983 -7.79 -27.96 -20.84
CA PHE A 983 -8.36 -28.64 -19.68
C PHE A 983 -9.78 -28.12 -19.46
N GLY A 984 -10.66 -28.35 -20.44
CA GLY A 984 -11.98 -27.71 -20.47
C GLY A 984 -11.84 -26.20 -20.59
N ARG A 985 -12.27 -25.44 -19.57
CA ARG A 985 -12.28 -23.97 -19.56
C ARG A 985 -10.91 -23.31 -19.40
N VAL A 986 -9.83 -24.07 -19.20
CA VAL A 986 -8.47 -23.54 -19.10
C VAL A 986 -7.67 -24.03 -20.31
N LEU A 987 -6.90 -23.13 -20.92
CA LEU A 987 -5.92 -23.43 -21.97
C LEU A 987 -4.57 -22.89 -21.53
N LEU A 988 -3.59 -23.77 -21.37
CA LEU A 988 -2.19 -23.40 -21.20
C LEU A 988 -1.47 -23.57 -22.53
N TYR A 989 -0.68 -22.58 -22.95
CA TYR A 989 -0.06 -22.58 -24.26
C TYR A 989 1.32 -21.94 -24.28
N ALA A 990 2.11 -22.36 -25.26
CA ALA A 990 3.33 -21.72 -25.70
C ALA A 990 3.12 -21.12 -27.10
N THR A 991 3.84 -20.05 -27.40
CA THR A 991 3.83 -19.40 -28.71
C THR A 991 5.25 -19.18 -29.22
N GLY A 992 5.42 -19.18 -30.54
CA GLY A 992 6.68 -18.90 -31.20
C GLY A 992 6.46 -18.35 -32.61
N GLY A 993 7.25 -17.36 -33.04
CA GLY A 993 7.12 -16.80 -34.37
C GLY A 993 7.98 -15.58 -34.63
N LEU A 994 7.50 -14.70 -35.51
CA LEU A 994 8.20 -13.50 -35.95
C LEU A 994 7.66 -12.26 -35.23
N ALA A 995 8.55 -11.34 -34.88
CA ALA A 995 8.20 -10.05 -34.31
C ALA A 995 8.75 -8.93 -35.19
N ILE A 996 8.03 -7.82 -35.22
CA ILE A 996 8.42 -6.57 -35.89
C ILE A 996 8.27 -5.42 -34.91
N ARG A 997 9.22 -4.49 -34.95
CA ARG A 997 9.24 -3.32 -34.06
C ARG A 997 9.83 -2.13 -34.81
N ARG A 998 9.34 -0.91 -34.55
CA ARG A 998 9.99 0.32 -35.03
C ARG A 998 10.59 1.08 -33.86
N ASP A 999 11.89 1.30 -33.93
CA ASP A 999 12.61 2.08 -32.93
C ASP A 999 13.11 3.39 -33.53
N ASP A 1000 12.91 4.44 -32.78
CA ASP A 1000 13.46 5.77 -33.03
C ASP A 1000 14.61 5.98 -32.05
N LEU A 1001 15.80 6.23 -32.58
CA LEU A 1001 17.00 6.51 -31.81
C LEU A 1001 17.40 7.96 -32.02
N GLN A 1002 17.15 8.76 -30.99
CA GLN A 1002 17.54 10.16 -30.92
C GLN A 1002 18.92 10.27 -30.27
N ARG A 1003 19.78 11.15 -30.80
CA ARG A 1003 21.11 11.44 -30.28
C ARG A 1003 21.21 12.93 -29.98
N ASP A 1004 21.27 13.27 -28.70
CA ASP A 1004 21.49 14.64 -28.22
C ASP A 1004 23.00 14.90 -28.10
N GLN A 1005 23.52 15.84 -28.89
CA GLN A 1005 24.91 16.28 -28.86
C GLN A 1005 25.15 17.33 -27.78
N PHE A 1006 26.26 17.21 -27.04
CA PHE A 1006 26.69 18.19 -26.04
C PHE A 1006 28.02 18.87 -26.43
N ILE A 1007 28.23 20.09 -25.91
CA ILE A 1007 29.44 20.91 -26.08
C ILE A 1007 30.05 21.25 -24.71
N GLY A 1008 31.39 21.23 -24.59
CA GLY A 1008 32.09 21.70 -23.38
C GLY A 1008 31.78 23.17 -23.06
N SER A 1009 31.45 23.50 -21.80
CA SER A 1009 30.92 24.81 -21.40
C SER A 1009 31.97 25.85 -20.97
N SER A 1010 33.27 25.56 -21.12
CA SER A 1010 34.36 26.50 -20.84
C SER A 1010 35.47 26.39 -21.87
N ALA A 1011 36.14 27.50 -22.19
CA ALA A 1011 37.35 27.54 -23.01
C ALA A 1011 38.58 27.05 -22.21
N SER A 1012 38.45 25.87 -21.61
CA SER A 1012 39.52 25.15 -20.91
C SER A 1012 39.85 23.89 -21.72
N PRO A 1013 41.12 23.47 -21.80
CA PRO A 1013 41.49 22.16 -22.36
C PRO A 1013 40.86 20.98 -21.58
N THR A 1014 40.29 21.22 -20.40
CA THR A 1014 39.62 20.24 -19.53
C THR A 1014 38.26 20.75 -19.03
N PRO A 1015 37.20 20.77 -19.87
CA PRO A 1015 35.91 21.25 -19.43
C PRO A 1015 35.25 20.25 -18.47
N THR A 1016 34.83 20.74 -17.30
CA THR A 1016 34.17 19.94 -16.23
C THR A 1016 32.64 19.93 -16.34
N ARG A 1017 32.09 20.60 -17.36
CA ARG A 1017 30.64 20.73 -17.62
C ARG A 1017 30.39 20.76 -19.13
N THR A 1018 29.27 20.18 -19.56
CA THR A 1018 28.82 20.22 -20.96
C THR A 1018 27.39 20.78 -21.05
N ALA A 1019 27.05 21.38 -22.20
CA ALA A 1019 25.75 21.97 -22.49
C ALA A 1019 25.15 21.32 -23.74
N PHE A 1020 23.83 21.14 -23.77
CA PHE A 1020 23.14 20.62 -24.96
C PHE A 1020 23.36 21.55 -26.16
N ARG A 1021 23.59 20.97 -27.34
CA ARG A 1021 23.83 21.72 -28.58
C ARG A 1021 22.71 21.51 -29.60
N PHE A 1022 22.51 20.27 -30.06
CA PHE A 1022 21.47 19.91 -31.02
C PHE A 1022 21.13 18.42 -30.86
N SER A 1023 20.12 17.97 -31.58
CA SER A 1023 19.71 16.57 -31.61
C SER A 1023 19.59 16.06 -33.04
N GLU A 1024 19.93 14.80 -33.25
CA GLU A 1024 19.74 14.05 -34.49
C GLU A 1024 18.83 12.84 -34.20
N ASN A 1025 18.08 12.36 -35.18
CA ASN A 1025 17.21 11.20 -35.01
C ASN A 1025 17.31 10.28 -36.22
N ASP A 1026 17.37 8.97 -35.98
CA ASP A 1026 17.26 7.95 -37.02
C ASP A 1026 16.27 6.87 -36.57
N SER A 1027 15.49 6.35 -37.51
CA SER A 1027 14.41 5.40 -37.26
C SER A 1027 14.69 4.09 -37.98
N ARG A 1028 14.65 2.96 -37.26
CA ARG A 1028 14.85 1.63 -37.86
C ARG A 1028 13.70 0.69 -37.54
N THR A 1029 13.33 -0.11 -38.53
CA THR A 1029 12.40 -1.23 -38.35
C THR A 1029 13.21 -2.50 -38.17
N HIS A 1030 12.94 -3.19 -37.07
CA HIS A 1030 13.57 -4.44 -36.70
C HIS A 1030 12.65 -5.60 -37.00
N LEU A 1031 13.24 -6.71 -37.45
CA LEU A 1031 12.59 -7.99 -37.64
C LEU A 1031 13.33 -9.00 -36.79
N GLY A 1032 12.57 -9.72 -35.98
CA GLY A 1032 13.10 -10.61 -34.96
C GLY A 1032 12.25 -11.86 -34.78
N TRP A 1033 12.62 -12.66 -33.79
CA TRP A 1033 11.82 -13.78 -33.34
C TRP A 1033 11.17 -13.47 -31.99
N VAL A 1034 10.05 -14.12 -31.70
CA VAL A 1034 9.35 -14.04 -30.41
C VAL A 1034 8.98 -15.43 -29.93
N ALA A 1035 9.12 -15.66 -28.63
CA ALA A 1035 8.61 -16.83 -27.93
C ALA A 1035 7.82 -16.39 -26.70
N GLY A 1036 6.79 -17.14 -26.34
CA GLY A 1036 5.98 -16.79 -25.17
C GLY A 1036 5.27 -17.97 -24.53
N LEU A 1037 4.83 -17.77 -23.29
CA LEU A 1037 4.03 -18.70 -22.51
C LEU A 1037 2.79 -17.97 -22.02
N GLY A 1038 1.64 -18.62 -22.05
CA GLY A 1038 0.39 -17.99 -21.64
C GLY A 1038 -0.66 -18.98 -21.16
N GLY A 1039 -1.63 -18.42 -20.44
CA GLY A 1039 -2.84 -19.10 -20.00
C GLY A 1039 -4.07 -18.34 -20.48
N GLN A 1040 -5.12 -19.06 -20.83
CA GLN A 1040 -6.41 -18.51 -21.22
C GLN A 1040 -7.53 -19.24 -20.47
N PHE A 1041 -8.50 -18.49 -19.95
CA PHE A 1041 -9.64 -19.01 -19.23
C PHE A 1041 -10.94 -18.60 -19.91
N ALA A 1042 -11.80 -19.57 -20.21
CA ALA A 1042 -13.08 -19.36 -20.87
C ALA A 1042 -14.17 -18.99 -19.86
N ILE A 1043 -14.56 -17.71 -19.89
CA ILE A 1043 -15.69 -17.18 -19.12
C ILE A 1043 -17.01 -17.75 -19.66
N SER A 1044 -17.13 -17.87 -20.99
CA SER A 1044 -18.27 -18.48 -21.70
C SER A 1044 -17.78 -19.20 -22.97
N ASP A 1045 -18.69 -19.79 -23.76
CA ASP A 1045 -18.40 -20.35 -25.09
C ASP A 1045 -17.72 -19.34 -26.05
N ARG A 1046 -17.81 -18.03 -25.78
CA ARG A 1046 -17.24 -16.97 -26.65
C ARG A 1046 -16.22 -16.09 -25.95
N TRP A 1047 -16.42 -15.73 -24.68
CA TRP A 1047 -15.51 -14.81 -23.98
C TRP A 1047 -14.46 -15.56 -23.16
N SER A 1048 -13.24 -15.04 -23.18
CA SER A 1048 -12.13 -15.55 -22.39
C SER A 1048 -11.18 -14.45 -21.91
N VAL A 1049 -10.54 -14.67 -20.77
CA VAL A 1049 -9.43 -13.85 -20.24
C VAL A 1049 -8.13 -14.57 -20.50
N ARG A 1050 -7.06 -13.83 -20.79
CA ARG A 1050 -5.72 -14.38 -21.02
C ARG A 1050 -4.65 -13.60 -20.27
N GLY A 1051 -3.61 -14.32 -19.86
CA GLY A 1051 -2.34 -13.76 -19.44
C GLY A 1051 -1.22 -14.38 -20.27
N GLU A 1052 -0.25 -13.58 -20.72
CA GLU A 1052 0.90 -14.06 -21.49
C GLU A 1052 2.20 -13.36 -21.09
N TYR A 1053 3.31 -14.11 -21.13
CA TYR A 1053 4.68 -13.62 -21.11
C TYR A 1053 5.31 -13.83 -22.49
N LEU A 1054 6.00 -12.82 -23.00
CA LEU A 1054 6.66 -12.82 -24.30
C LEU A 1054 8.12 -12.39 -24.14
N ARG A 1055 9.01 -13.06 -24.86
CA ARG A 1055 10.40 -12.64 -25.06
C ARG A 1055 10.65 -12.54 -26.56
N SER A 1056 11.12 -11.38 -27.01
CA SER A 1056 11.44 -11.10 -28.40
C SER A 1056 12.88 -10.67 -28.54
N ASP A 1057 13.53 -11.07 -29.62
CA ASP A 1057 14.91 -10.69 -29.94
C ASP A 1057 14.93 -10.19 -31.38
N PHE A 1058 15.41 -8.96 -31.54
CA PHE A 1058 15.36 -8.19 -32.78
C PHE A 1058 16.70 -8.11 -33.50
N GLY A 1059 17.76 -8.72 -32.94
CA GLY A 1059 19.12 -8.63 -33.47
C GLY A 1059 19.66 -7.20 -33.51
N SER A 1060 20.73 -6.99 -34.27
CA SER A 1060 21.40 -5.70 -34.38
C SER A 1060 20.93 -4.87 -35.59
N LYS A 1061 20.82 -3.55 -35.41
CA LYS A 1061 20.61 -2.56 -36.47
C LYS A 1061 21.51 -1.34 -36.31
N ASP A 1062 21.98 -0.85 -37.44
CA ASP A 1062 22.81 0.33 -37.53
C ASP A 1062 21.97 1.60 -37.72
N TYR A 1063 22.26 2.62 -36.93
CA TYR A 1063 21.70 3.96 -36.99
C TYR A 1063 22.80 4.94 -37.36
N SER A 1064 22.52 5.92 -38.21
CA SER A 1064 23.53 6.85 -38.73
C SER A 1064 23.28 8.28 -38.27
N PHE A 1065 24.32 8.90 -37.72
CA PHE A 1065 24.29 10.28 -37.22
C PHE A 1065 25.40 11.07 -37.92
N ALA A 1066 25.02 11.92 -38.87
CA ALA A 1066 25.96 12.57 -39.78
C ALA A 1066 26.76 13.69 -39.11
N ASP A 1067 26.19 14.41 -38.16
CA ASP A 1067 26.79 15.59 -37.51
C ASP A 1067 27.51 15.24 -36.20
N ALA A 1068 27.86 13.96 -35.97
CA ALA A 1068 28.07 13.45 -34.63
C ALA A 1068 29.28 13.97 -33.83
N ARG A 1069 30.20 14.75 -34.42
CA ARG A 1069 31.27 15.45 -33.69
C ARG A 1069 31.18 16.98 -33.73
N LYS A 1070 30.18 17.51 -34.39
CA LYS A 1070 30.03 18.94 -34.63
C LYS A 1070 29.89 19.72 -33.32
N GLY A 1071 30.95 20.40 -32.93
CA GLY A 1071 30.94 21.27 -31.75
C GLY A 1071 31.05 20.53 -30.43
N ALA A 1072 31.68 19.36 -30.37
CA ALA A 1072 31.92 18.69 -29.09
C ALA A 1072 32.93 19.47 -28.19
N ILE A 1073 33.89 20.19 -28.81
CA ILE A 1073 34.91 21.00 -28.14
C ILE A 1073 34.97 22.39 -28.81
N MET A 1074 34.98 23.45 -28.00
CA MET A 1074 35.15 24.84 -28.48
C MET A 1074 36.60 25.12 -28.89
N ASP A 1075 36.79 26.01 -29.87
CA ASP A 1075 38.10 26.63 -30.11
C ASP A 1075 38.58 27.32 -28.84
N HIS A 1076 39.84 27.10 -28.46
CA HIS A 1076 40.42 27.71 -27.28
C HIS A 1076 41.89 28.06 -27.48
N VAL A 1077 42.39 28.97 -26.64
CA VAL A 1077 43.80 29.37 -26.63
C VAL A 1077 44.49 28.72 -25.45
N LEU A 1078 45.43 27.83 -25.71
CA LEU A 1078 46.29 27.24 -24.69
C LEU A 1078 47.38 28.24 -24.32
N ARG A 1079 47.39 28.69 -23.07
CA ARG A 1079 48.40 29.60 -22.52
C ARG A 1079 49.35 28.81 -21.62
N GLN A 1080 50.62 28.69 -22.01
CA GLN A 1080 51.64 27.98 -21.25
C GLN A 1080 52.80 28.90 -20.91
N ASN A 1081 53.21 28.92 -19.64
CA ASN A 1081 54.45 29.57 -19.23
C ASN A 1081 55.60 28.62 -19.52
N VAL A 1082 56.34 28.88 -20.60
CA VAL A 1082 57.52 28.13 -20.98
C VAL A 1082 58.73 28.89 -20.44
N LEU A 1083 59.58 28.22 -19.67
CA LEU A 1083 60.84 28.80 -19.21
C LEU A 1083 61.76 28.94 -20.41
N ASP A 1084 62.14 30.17 -20.75
CA ASP A 1084 63.16 30.43 -21.75
C ASP A 1084 64.52 29.98 -21.19
N PRO A 1085 65.15 28.94 -21.77
CA PRO A 1085 66.39 28.38 -21.24
C PRO A 1085 67.58 29.33 -21.36
N GLU A 1086 67.51 30.37 -22.19
CA GLU A 1086 68.60 31.34 -22.38
C GLU A 1086 68.50 32.52 -21.40
N THR A 1087 67.28 32.96 -21.09
CA THR A 1087 67.05 34.14 -20.23
C THR A 1087 66.62 33.80 -18.80
N GLY A 1088 66.24 32.55 -18.53
CA GLY A 1088 65.73 32.08 -17.23
C GLY A 1088 64.39 32.71 -16.83
N GLN A 1089 63.72 33.41 -17.75
CA GLN A 1089 62.43 34.05 -17.54
C GLN A 1089 61.31 33.16 -18.10
N TYR A 1090 60.14 33.16 -17.48
CA TYR A 1090 58.96 32.50 -18.04
C TYR A 1090 58.35 33.36 -19.15
N GLN A 1091 58.26 32.82 -20.36
CA GLN A 1091 57.48 33.41 -21.44
C GLN A 1091 56.11 32.74 -21.56
N LEU A 1092 55.07 33.57 -21.67
CA LEU A 1092 53.72 33.11 -21.97
C LEU A 1092 53.63 32.78 -23.46
N VAL A 1093 53.54 31.50 -23.80
CA VAL A 1093 53.27 31.01 -25.15
C VAL A 1093 51.78 30.75 -25.29
N GLU A 1094 51.14 31.42 -26.24
CA GLU A 1094 49.75 31.18 -26.61
C GLU A 1094 49.68 30.30 -27.86
N THR A 1095 49.02 29.15 -27.78
CA THR A 1095 48.76 28.27 -28.93
C THR A 1095 47.26 28.23 -29.20
N GLN A 1096 46.85 28.60 -30.41
CA GLN A 1096 45.47 28.42 -30.86
C GLN A 1096 45.20 26.94 -31.10
N VAL A 1097 44.24 26.38 -30.39
CA VAL A 1097 43.79 24.99 -30.56
C VAL A 1097 42.40 25.03 -31.16
N THR A 1098 42.30 24.61 -32.43
CA THR A 1098 41.02 24.41 -33.09
C THR A 1098 40.29 23.25 -32.40
N GLY A 1099 39.15 23.55 -31.78
CA GLY A 1099 38.27 22.56 -31.19
C GLY A 1099 37.53 21.78 -32.27
N SER A 1100 36.89 20.67 -31.90
CA SER A 1100 36.18 19.78 -32.83
C SER A 1100 34.93 20.38 -33.50
N ALA A 1101 34.70 21.70 -33.40
CA ALA A 1101 33.59 22.42 -34.00
C ALA A 1101 33.48 22.29 -35.54
N SER A 1102 34.58 22.01 -36.24
CA SER A 1102 34.64 21.87 -37.70
C SER A 1102 34.75 20.41 -38.19
N VAL A 1103 34.95 19.45 -37.29
CA VAL A 1103 35.17 18.04 -37.67
C VAL A 1103 33.83 17.30 -37.65
N VAL A 1104 33.32 17.02 -38.85
CA VAL A 1104 32.13 16.19 -39.05
C VAL A 1104 32.61 14.76 -39.34
N GLU A 1105 32.79 13.97 -38.29
CA GLU A 1105 32.94 12.53 -38.41
C GLU A 1105 31.63 11.89 -37.99
N GLY A 1106 30.83 11.48 -38.97
CA GLY A 1106 29.57 10.79 -38.70
C GLY A 1106 29.79 9.54 -37.85
N ARG A 1107 28.78 9.17 -37.06
CA ARG A 1107 28.79 7.95 -36.24
C ARG A 1107 27.78 6.95 -36.76
N VAL A 1108 28.17 5.68 -36.69
CA VAL A 1108 27.24 4.55 -36.82
C VAL A 1108 27.07 3.96 -35.44
N ALA A 1109 25.82 3.94 -34.96
CA ALA A 1109 25.45 3.26 -33.74
C ALA A 1109 24.78 1.93 -34.08
N SER A 1110 25.45 0.81 -33.83
CA SER A 1110 24.85 -0.52 -33.93
C SER A 1110 24.17 -0.85 -32.61
N ARG A 1111 22.88 -1.15 -32.67
CA ARG A 1111 22.05 -1.44 -31.50
C ARG A 1111 21.43 -2.82 -31.62
N GLU A 1112 21.69 -3.68 -30.64
CA GLU A 1112 20.99 -4.95 -30.43
C GLU A 1112 19.84 -4.76 -29.45
N THR A 1113 18.70 -5.43 -29.63
CA THR A 1113 17.51 -5.22 -28.76
C THR A 1113 16.79 -6.51 -28.43
N VAL A 1114 16.66 -6.79 -27.14
CA VAL A 1114 15.87 -7.91 -26.59
C VAL A 1114 14.74 -7.33 -25.74
N THR A 1115 13.49 -7.74 -26.00
CA THR A 1115 12.30 -7.27 -25.28
C THR A 1115 11.67 -8.41 -24.47
N GLN A 1116 11.23 -8.14 -23.25
CA GLN A 1116 10.34 -9.00 -22.48
C GLN A 1116 9.03 -8.27 -22.20
N ALA A 1117 7.89 -8.97 -22.25
CA ALA A 1117 6.59 -8.36 -22.01
C ALA A 1117 5.65 -9.31 -21.26
N ILE A 1118 4.89 -8.77 -20.31
CA ILE A 1118 3.79 -9.47 -19.63
C ILE A 1118 2.50 -8.73 -19.95
N ARG A 1119 1.49 -9.45 -20.46
CA ARG A 1119 0.21 -8.87 -20.92
C ARG A 1119 -0.98 -9.63 -20.34
N ILE A 1120 -2.03 -8.90 -20.02
CA ILE A 1120 -3.34 -9.43 -19.65
C ILE A 1120 -4.37 -8.88 -20.63
N GLY A 1121 -5.30 -9.72 -21.08
CA GLY A 1121 -6.26 -9.34 -22.09
C GLY A 1121 -7.54 -10.15 -22.10
N PHE A 1122 -8.45 -9.76 -22.98
CA PHE A 1122 -9.71 -10.43 -23.25
C PHE A 1122 -9.74 -10.87 -24.71
N ALA A 1123 -10.33 -12.03 -24.98
CA ALA A 1123 -10.56 -12.51 -26.34
C ALA A 1123 -11.99 -13.00 -26.50
N TYR A 1124 -12.62 -12.56 -27.59
CA TYR A 1124 -13.90 -13.02 -28.08
C TYR A 1124 -13.69 -14.02 -29.21
N ARG A 1125 -14.23 -15.22 -29.06
CA ARG A 1125 -14.21 -16.32 -30.01
C ARG A 1125 -15.56 -16.40 -30.75
N PHE A 1126 -15.50 -16.48 -32.07
CA PHE A 1126 -16.64 -16.47 -32.98
C PHE A 1126 -17.22 -17.86 -33.21
#